data_AF-A0A2G5N2H5-F1
#
_entry.id   AF-A0A2G5N2H5-F1
#
_cell.length_a   1.000
_cell.length_b   1.000
_cell.length_c   1.000
_cell.angle_alpha   90.00
_cell.angle_beta   90.00
_cell.angle_gamma   90.00
#
_symmetry.space_group_name_H-M   'P 1'
#
loop_
_entity.id
_entity.type
_entity.pdbx_description
1 polymer ?
#
loop_
_entity_poly.entity_id
_entity_poly.type
_entity_poly.pdbx_seq_one_letter_code
_entity_poly.pdbx_strand_id
1 'polypeptide(L)'
;MLTSLSNTGSPVPQAPIVAKHSTSPAIQAPRQRAGLEHTPRLTAERVEREALAERLEAGLGDLLDGEITDWSSEACDLPPTSALPALSQAAMARLQALVSRPEMLSLLQRERFDWDGKPFRVSEGRLERLTPVGGWVDLTRYVNAVETLRDELAALTPLTEPLGNAVYSTPRFDVRQLLELKGLGSPRTVAETRNVIRWLRLSLPPAPPVGDYTGPFAPDTLSAADKATLTKVARINLGGVKPGHIAGYSIYQPANMGRTFSEVRRDIERHLQQQNKLTPALAARLAAVYLAQAAPEMLVMEVPDAVRIGTPAWMELRLGCALADHAAPGTSRMMSEHQVRELTLLAPTSEAQAQLMQLNALKILADWGVLNGAVRLRSDGEYSQHDIEDASRALFKQQKETVEAFASASAELPTRKALAIRELLRAFPDSTAAELEGMCLELASAADRRNAPVTEPRRRSLVETYMTGDLTPGKWVHSEDPLAPPAPAKTPYQSGRAPQIAQGDQEALDRRIRHLPELDALLESAVGNHLQQLQGAYAVKLKLMLAQLPLAERTMIELGKVQLFTLRGETDVIQVEETQAHRDAQRARQATLMRVEHDQAVVYYEVFASGKLIKRTDLPDALELGGVTGKKPIGTRRGSSNVLVTRGTQMPFDFAAYTTGSAPRPGVMTSSVIVEPLGGAIASRKLPANHTLQSYVPNTYGSRKIAAIANRIARDNFYEPAEALMQRAREPLPLENRREARAGEHEFLLGFVPFLGAYQAFKRGDIAQGLGNLALDMVGVVIGAGGQARGLLRSAKALLPNPVQRLVARFRPPAAALAATKPVATFGERAFDFIKHSGLFANAVLNPLDGYPQLIRAATKGLLKLPMLLAEGGVKWGKAAPHLITAEEKLRSYLMVSAGQESCAQAPNAVTSRAGTQDVESGVDQFSPSLPRSVERSSARVLTGPTSALRSFSFTLS
;
A
#
# COMPACT_ATOMS: atom_id res chain seq x y z
N MET A 1 -33.41 -39.93 -10.30
CA MET A 1 -33.77 -41.33 -10.03
C MET A 1 -32.48 -42.07 -9.71
N LEU A 2 -32.41 -42.61 -8.48
CA LEU A 2 -31.71 -43.82 -7.98
C LEU A 2 -30.54 -44.34 -8.85
N THR A 3 -29.32 -44.58 -8.35
CA THR A 3 -28.96 -45.36 -7.15
C THR A 3 -27.47 -45.22 -6.82
N SER A 4 -27.16 -45.52 -5.56
CA SER A 4 -25.89 -45.45 -4.85
C SER A 4 -25.34 -46.84 -4.47
N LEU A 5 -24.04 -46.90 -4.15
CA LEU A 5 -23.40 -47.72 -3.09
C LEU A 5 -23.56 -49.26 -3.14
N SER A 6 -22.44 -50.00 -3.00
CA SER A 6 -21.97 -50.42 -1.67
C SER A 6 -20.94 -51.57 -1.72
N ASN A 7 -19.87 -51.27 -1.00
CA ASN A 7 -18.88 -52.10 -0.34
C ASN A 7 -19.44 -53.32 0.45
N THR A 8 -18.71 -54.44 0.45
CA THR A 8 -18.64 -55.47 1.52
C THR A 8 -17.38 -56.30 1.24
N GLY A 9 -16.47 -56.67 2.14
CA GLY A 9 -16.38 -56.70 3.59
C GLY A 9 -15.30 -57.74 3.93
N SER A 10 -14.41 -57.42 4.88
CA SER A 10 -13.29 -58.25 5.39
C SER A 10 -13.76 -59.59 6.02
N PRO A 11 -12.88 -60.56 6.38
CA PRO A 11 -12.02 -60.43 7.58
C PRO A 11 -10.63 -61.13 7.55
N VAL A 12 -9.82 -60.74 8.54
CA VAL A 12 -8.47 -61.19 9.03
C VAL A 12 -8.62 -62.61 9.66
N PRO A 13 -7.62 -63.52 9.86
CA PRO A 13 -6.32 -63.21 10.51
C PRO A 13 -5.09 -64.15 10.34
N GLN A 14 -4.02 -63.76 11.05
CA GLN A 14 -2.86 -64.52 11.58
C GLN A 14 -1.53 -64.57 10.79
N ALA A 15 -0.49 -64.07 11.47
CA ALA A 15 0.95 -64.08 11.17
C ALA A 15 1.58 -65.47 11.46
N PRO A 16 2.92 -65.70 11.38
CA PRO A 16 4.06 -64.88 10.93
C PRO A 16 4.98 -65.66 9.94
N ILE A 17 6.14 -65.11 9.56
CA ILE A 17 7.46 -65.81 9.46
C ILE A 17 8.41 -65.13 8.44
N VAL A 18 9.64 -64.99 8.91
CA VAL A 18 10.91 -64.57 8.30
C VAL A 18 11.23 -65.30 6.99
N ALA A 19 11.74 -64.58 5.98
CA ALA A 19 12.37 -65.18 4.81
C ALA A 19 13.69 -64.47 4.43
N LYS A 20 14.76 -65.26 4.33
CA LYS A 20 16.01 -64.93 3.64
C LYS A 20 16.22 -65.93 2.50
N HIS A 21 16.79 -65.40 1.42
CA HIS A 21 17.44 -66.05 0.28
C HIS A 21 16.57 -66.73 -0.79
N SER A 22 16.67 -66.17 -2.01
CA SER A 22 16.68 -66.91 -3.28
C SER A 22 17.39 -66.05 -4.35
N THR A 23 18.16 -66.72 -5.20
CA THR A 23 19.15 -66.22 -6.16
C THR A 23 18.65 -66.24 -7.62
N SER A 24 19.38 -65.47 -8.47
CA SER A 24 19.55 -65.59 -9.94
C SER A 24 18.67 -64.71 -10.87
N PRO A 25 19.10 -64.40 -12.12
CA PRO A 25 20.36 -63.72 -12.50
C PRO A 25 20.22 -62.66 -13.64
N ALA A 26 21.27 -61.85 -13.80
CA ALA A 26 21.83 -61.23 -15.02
C ALA A 26 20.93 -60.52 -16.08
N ILE A 27 21.08 -59.19 -16.17
CA ILE A 27 21.07 -58.43 -17.43
C ILE A 27 22.18 -57.37 -17.37
N GLN A 28 23.14 -57.43 -18.31
CA GLN A 28 24.13 -56.39 -18.58
C GLN A 28 23.64 -55.42 -19.65
N ALA A 29 23.58 -54.14 -19.26
CA ALA A 29 23.75 -52.86 -19.97
C ALA A 29 23.24 -52.66 -21.42
N PRO A 30 22.72 -51.45 -21.71
CA PRO A 30 23.63 -50.47 -22.31
C PRO A 30 23.54 -49.03 -21.76
N ARG A 31 24.73 -48.41 -21.67
CA ARG A 31 25.07 -46.98 -21.87
C ARG A 31 24.45 -45.94 -20.92
N GLN A 32 25.29 -45.54 -19.95
CA GLN A 32 25.24 -44.24 -19.28
C GLN A 32 25.09 -43.09 -20.29
N ARG A 33 23.98 -42.35 -20.19
CA ARG A 33 23.95 -40.92 -20.54
C ARG A 33 24.02 -40.16 -19.22
N ALA A 34 25.10 -39.43 -19.05
CA ALA A 34 25.30 -38.49 -17.96
C ALA A 34 24.24 -37.37 -18.07
N GLY A 35 23.20 -37.46 -17.25
CA GLY A 35 22.36 -36.33 -16.87
C GLY A 35 22.88 -35.79 -15.55
N LEU A 36 23.78 -34.80 -15.60
CA LEU A 36 24.15 -34.02 -14.44
C LEU A 36 22.94 -33.16 -14.06
N GLU A 37 22.17 -33.61 -13.07
CA GLU A 37 21.32 -32.71 -12.28
C GLU A 37 22.24 -31.68 -11.61
N HIS A 38 22.39 -30.51 -12.23
CA HIS A 38 23.03 -29.35 -11.59
C HIS A 38 22.06 -28.78 -10.57
N THR A 39 22.04 -29.33 -9.36
CA THR A 39 21.70 -28.51 -8.19
C THR A 39 22.74 -27.39 -8.14
N PRO A 40 22.37 -26.10 -8.29
CA PRO A 40 23.35 -25.03 -8.25
C PRO A 40 24.04 -25.06 -6.89
N ARG A 41 25.37 -25.23 -6.88
CA ARG A 41 26.17 -25.08 -5.66
C ARG A 41 25.94 -23.66 -5.15
N LEU A 42 25.42 -23.53 -3.94
CA LEU A 42 25.24 -22.23 -3.29
C LEU A 42 26.60 -21.55 -3.17
N THR A 43 26.72 -20.30 -3.63
CA THR A 43 27.94 -19.50 -3.42
C THR A 43 28.16 -19.31 -1.92
N ALA A 44 29.41 -19.18 -1.49
CA ALA A 44 29.73 -19.04 -0.08
C ALA A 44 29.06 -17.81 0.58
N GLU A 45 28.88 -16.74 -0.19
CA GLU A 45 28.14 -15.54 0.24
C GLU A 45 26.65 -15.80 0.46
N ARG A 46 26.03 -16.73 -0.30
CA ARG A 46 24.63 -17.10 -0.11
C ARG A 46 24.42 -17.93 1.15
N VAL A 47 25.37 -18.81 1.46
CA VAL A 47 25.37 -19.57 2.73
C VAL A 47 25.52 -18.61 3.92
N GLU A 48 26.46 -17.66 3.85
CA GLU A 48 26.64 -16.65 4.91
C GLU A 48 25.38 -15.80 5.12
N ARG A 49 24.69 -15.43 4.03
CA ARG A 49 23.43 -14.70 4.04
C ARG A 49 22.29 -15.48 4.71
N GLU A 50 22.14 -16.76 4.39
CA GLU A 50 21.11 -17.63 4.98
C GLU A 50 21.37 -17.82 6.48
N ALA A 51 22.62 -18.08 6.87
CA ALA A 51 23.01 -18.21 8.28
C ALA A 51 22.76 -16.92 9.08
N LEU A 52 23.04 -15.75 8.48
CA LEU A 52 22.79 -14.46 9.11
C LEU A 52 21.29 -14.20 9.30
N ALA A 53 20.46 -14.57 8.33
CA ALA A 53 19.01 -14.43 8.44
C ALA A 53 18.45 -15.30 9.56
N GLU A 54 18.84 -16.59 9.61
CA GLU A 54 18.41 -17.52 10.64
C GLU A 54 18.81 -17.06 12.04
N ARG A 55 20.02 -16.51 12.18
CA ARG A 55 20.52 -15.99 13.45
C ARG A 55 19.71 -14.78 13.93
N LEU A 56 19.42 -13.82 13.05
CA LEU A 56 18.60 -12.67 13.40
C LEU A 56 17.16 -13.10 13.73
N GLU A 57 16.58 -14.05 12.98
CA GLU A 57 15.26 -14.60 13.26
C GLU A 57 15.20 -15.27 14.64
N ALA A 58 16.21 -16.07 14.98
CA ALA A 58 16.31 -16.72 16.29
C ALA A 58 16.46 -15.72 17.44
N GLY A 59 17.23 -14.64 17.26
CA GLY A 59 17.41 -13.61 18.28
C GLY A 59 16.20 -12.69 18.49
N LEU A 60 15.26 -12.64 17.53
CA LEU A 60 14.06 -11.80 17.64
C LEU A 60 12.87 -12.48 18.34
N GLY A 61 12.69 -13.80 18.20
CA GLY A 61 11.52 -14.51 18.75
C GLY A 61 10.17 -13.80 18.51
N ASP A 62 9.36 -13.69 19.57
CA ASP A 62 8.03 -13.04 19.56
C ASP A 62 8.06 -11.54 19.94
N LEU A 63 9.23 -10.91 19.96
CA LEU A 63 9.38 -9.52 20.43
C LEU A 63 8.58 -8.53 19.56
N LEU A 64 8.13 -7.43 20.19
CA LEU A 64 7.34 -6.42 19.50
C LEU A 64 8.23 -5.47 18.67
N ASP A 65 7.68 -4.94 17.58
CA ASP A 65 8.40 -4.08 16.61
C ASP A 65 9.14 -2.87 17.24
N GLY A 66 8.66 -2.37 18.38
CA GLY A 66 9.22 -1.19 19.07
C GLY A 66 10.35 -1.48 20.05
N GLU A 67 10.70 -2.74 20.28
CA GLU A 67 11.77 -3.11 21.20
C GLU A 67 13.15 -2.82 20.60
N ILE A 68 14.12 -2.51 21.46
CA ILE A 68 15.50 -2.18 21.09
C ILE A 68 16.30 -3.45 20.87
N THR A 69 17.10 -3.50 19.81
CA THR A 69 18.02 -4.59 19.50
C THR A 69 19.47 -4.11 19.52
N ASP A 70 20.39 -4.91 20.06
CA ASP A 70 21.83 -4.64 20.03
C ASP A 70 22.65 -5.83 19.53
N TRP A 71 22.88 -5.84 18.22
CA TRP A 71 23.69 -6.86 17.53
C TRP A 71 25.21 -6.63 17.66
N SER A 72 25.66 -5.58 18.36
CA SER A 72 27.09 -5.32 18.57
C SER A 72 27.69 -6.15 19.71
N SER A 73 26.85 -6.73 20.56
CA SER A 73 27.25 -7.60 21.67
C SER A 73 27.43 -9.07 21.25
N GLU A 74 26.84 -9.43 20.12
CA GLU A 74 26.83 -10.80 19.61
C GLU A 74 28.04 -11.09 18.72
N ALA A 75 28.91 -12.00 19.17
CA ALA A 75 30.02 -12.49 18.37
C ALA A 75 29.53 -13.32 17.18
N CYS A 76 30.11 -13.08 16.00
CA CYS A 76 29.79 -13.77 14.75
C CYS A 76 30.93 -14.71 14.36
N ASP A 77 30.64 -16.00 14.22
CA ASP A 77 31.56 -16.98 13.65
C ASP A 77 31.48 -16.86 12.12
N LEU A 78 32.56 -16.38 11.51
CA LEU A 78 32.61 -16.17 10.07
C LEU A 78 33.02 -17.45 9.33
N PRO A 79 32.40 -17.76 8.19
CA PRO A 79 32.86 -18.87 7.35
C PRO A 79 34.29 -18.59 6.83
N PRO A 80 35.09 -19.62 6.54
CA PRO A 80 36.48 -19.47 6.10
C PRO A 80 36.62 -18.73 4.76
N THR A 81 35.53 -18.57 4.02
CA THR A 81 35.42 -17.82 2.76
C THR A 81 35.16 -16.33 2.95
N SER A 82 34.94 -15.86 4.18
CA SER A 82 34.63 -14.44 4.45
C SER A 82 35.86 -13.56 4.22
N ALA A 83 35.71 -12.42 3.55
CA ALA A 83 36.80 -11.49 3.27
C ALA A 83 37.17 -10.59 4.47
N LEU A 84 36.26 -10.45 5.45
CA LEU A 84 36.41 -9.53 6.58
C LEU A 84 37.66 -9.78 7.45
N PRO A 85 38.06 -11.04 7.76
CA PRO A 85 39.29 -11.29 8.49
C PRO A 85 40.54 -10.78 7.79
N ALA A 86 40.65 -10.98 6.48
CA ALA A 86 41.78 -10.50 5.69
C ALA A 86 41.79 -8.97 5.61
N LEU A 87 40.64 -8.34 5.35
CA LEU A 87 40.50 -6.88 5.27
C LEU A 87 40.83 -6.18 6.60
N SER A 88 40.56 -6.83 7.73
CA SER A 88 40.70 -6.23 9.06
C SER A 88 42.14 -6.26 9.61
N GLN A 89 43.07 -6.99 8.99
CA GLN A 89 44.42 -7.20 9.54
C GLN A 89 45.18 -5.89 9.80
N ALA A 90 45.20 -4.98 8.82
CA ALA A 90 45.94 -3.72 8.93
C ALA A 90 45.35 -2.81 10.02
N ALA A 91 44.02 -2.68 10.08
CA ALA A 91 43.34 -1.88 11.08
C ALA A 91 43.47 -2.48 12.49
N MET A 92 43.44 -3.81 12.61
CA MET A 92 43.66 -4.53 13.85
C MET A 92 45.08 -4.33 14.39
N ALA A 93 46.10 -4.46 13.54
CA ALA A 93 47.49 -4.21 13.92
C ALA A 93 47.68 -2.76 14.40
N ARG A 94 47.01 -1.80 13.76
CA ARG A 94 47.04 -0.39 14.18
C ARG A 94 46.34 -0.17 15.53
N LEU A 95 45.21 -0.82 15.77
CA LEU A 95 44.54 -0.77 17.07
C LEU A 95 45.39 -1.41 18.17
N GLN A 96 46.03 -2.55 17.89
CA GLN A 96 46.97 -3.19 18.81
C GLN A 96 48.13 -2.26 19.17
N ALA A 97 48.72 -1.59 18.18
CA ALA A 97 49.77 -0.60 18.42
C ALA A 97 49.29 0.58 19.28
N LEU A 98 48.07 1.09 19.06
CA LEU A 98 47.47 2.15 19.87
C LEU A 98 47.29 1.73 21.33
N VAL A 99 46.77 0.52 21.58
CA VAL A 99 46.48 0.06 22.95
C VAL A 99 47.74 -0.34 23.73
N SER A 100 48.85 -0.60 23.02
CA SER A 100 50.16 -0.89 23.61
C SER A 100 51.02 0.35 23.88
N ARG A 101 50.56 1.57 23.56
CA ARG A 101 51.32 2.79 23.80
C ARG A 101 51.51 3.08 25.31
N PRO A 102 52.68 3.58 25.75
CA PRO A 102 52.93 3.90 27.16
C PRO A 102 51.90 4.86 27.77
N GLU A 103 51.44 5.85 27.00
CA GLU A 103 50.43 6.82 27.40
C GLU A 103 49.07 6.17 27.61
N MET A 104 48.72 5.20 26.76
CA MET A 104 47.49 4.41 26.92
C MET A 104 47.55 3.54 28.17
N LEU A 105 48.66 2.82 28.39
CA LEU A 105 48.83 1.97 29.58
C LEU A 105 48.73 2.79 30.87
N SER A 106 49.34 3.98 30.89
CA SER A 106 49.29 4.91 32.02
C SER A 106 47.87 5.44 32.26
N LEU A 107 47.12 5.75 31.20
CA LEU A 107 45.70 6.14 31.28
C LEU A 107 44.84 5.01 31.85
N LEU A 108 45.02 3.79 31.37
CA LEU A 108 44.24 2.63 31.81
C LEU A 108 44.47 2.32 33.29
N GLN A 109 45.72 2.41 33.77
CA GLN A 109 46.03 2.26 35.20
C GLN A 109 45.42 3.38 36.05
N ARG A 110 45.55 4.64 35.60
CA ARG A 110 45.02 5.81 36.33
C ARG A 110 43.51 5.75 36.49
N GLU A 111 42.80 5.39 35.43
CA GLU A 111 41.34 5.32 35.39
C GLU A 111 40.78 3.95 35.83
N ARG A 112 41.65 3.00 36.23
CA ARG A 112 41.30 1.63 36.69
C ARG A 112 40.58 0.77 35.66
N PHE A 113 40.94 0.93 34.40
CA PHE A 113 40.46 0.13 33.29
C PHE A 113 41.44 -0.97 32.87
N ASP A 114 42.54 -1.19 33.59
CA ASP A 114 43.64 -2.13 33.33
C ASP A 114 43.30 -3.61 33.52
N TRP A 115 42.24 -4.09 32.85
CA TRP A 115 41.78 -5.47 32.95
C TRP A 115 42.57 -6.42 32.05
N ASP A 116 43.33 -7.32 32.66
CA ASP A 116 44.22 -8.23 31.92
C ASP A 116 43.50 -9.14 30.91
N GLY A 117 44.12 -9.34 29.75
CA GLY A 117 43.61 -10.19 28.65
C GLY A 117 42.30 -9.73 27.99
N LYS A 118 41.74 -8.56 28.35
CA LYS A 118 40.47 -8.08 27.79
C LYS A 118 40.67 -7.29 26.49
N PRO A 119 39.91 -7.60 25.42
CA PRO A 119 40.08 -6.95 24.13
C PRO A 119 39.56 -5.51 24.13
N PHE A 120 40.11 -4.74 23.19
CA PHE A 120 39.62 -3.43 22.80
C PHE A 120 38.90 -3.54 21.46
N ARG A 121 37.96 -2.62 21.22
CA ARG A 121 37.38 -2.41 19.90
C ARG A 121 37.25 -0.93 19.62
N VAL A 122 37.33 -0.56 18.36
CA VAL A 122 36.77 0.70 17.89
C VAL A 122 35.48 0.37 17.18
N SER A 123 34.36 0.94 17.62
CA SER A 123 33.02 0.68 17.07
C SER A 123 32.28 2.01 16.93
N GLU A 124 31.85 2.35 15.72
CA GLU A 124 31.20 3.63 15.40
C GLU A 124 32.02 4.85 15.88
N GLY A 125 33.34 4.79 15.73
CA GLY A 125 34.27 5.84 16.16
C GLY A 125 34.54 5.89 17.67
N ARG A 126 33.91 5.02 18.48
CA ARG A 126 34.16 4.92 19.92
C ARG A 126 35.23 3.87 20.21
N LEU A 127 36.22 4.22 21.02
CA LEU A 127 37.18 3.25 21.57
C LEU A 127 36.60 2.63 22.85
N GLU A 128 36.32 1.34 22.80
CA GLU A 128 35.67 0.61 23.89
C GLU A 128 36.54 -0.55 24.37
N ARG A 129 36.46 -0.88 25.66
CA ARG A 129 37.13 -2.04 26.27
C ARG A 129 36.11 -3.00 26.87
N LEU A 130 36.31 -4.30 26.66
CA LEU A 130 35.43 -5.34 27.21
C LEU A 130 35.66 -5.48 28.72
N THR A 131 34.58 -5.45 29.52
CA THR A 131 34.70 -5.61 30.97
C THR A 131 34.91 -7.07 31.38
N PRO A 132 35.40 -7.35 32.61
CA PRO A 132 35.49 -8.70 33.15
C PRO A 132 34.15 -9.43 33.28
N VAL A 133 33.07 -8.70 33.53
CA VAL A 133 31.70 -9.23 33.73
C VAL A 133 30.87 -9.27 32.44
N GLY A 134 31.44 -8.83 31.31
CA GLY A 134 30.73 -8.71 30.03
C GLY A 134 30.23 -7.28 29.77
N GLY A 135 30.08 -6.94 28.49
CA GLY A 135 29.73 -5.59 28.04
C GLY A 135 30.95 -4.71 27.76
N TRP A 136 30.71 -3.63 27.02
CA TRP A 136 31.73 -2.72 26.50
C TRP A 136 31.66 -1.37 27.21
N VAL A 137 32.80 -0.87 27.68
CA VAL A 137 32.91 0.46 28.31
C VAL A 137 33.58 1.42 27.35
N ASP A 138 32.95 2.56 27.11
CA ASP A 138 33.46 3.63 26.25
C ASP A 138 34.58 4.42 26.94
N LEU A 139 35.77 4.36 26.37
CA LEU A 139 36.98 5.04 26.82
C LEU A 139 37.26 6.33 26.02
N THR A 140 36.47 6.64 25.01
CA THR A 140 36.72 7.71 24.02
C THR A 140 36.95 9.06 24.69
N ARG A 141 36.18 9.39 25.72
CA ARG A 141 36.35 10.64 26.49
C ARG A 141 37.74 10.76 27.12
N TYR A 142 38.24 9.68 27.71
CA TYR A 142 39.54 9.65 28.38
C TYR A 142 40.68 9.74 27.37
N VAL A 143 40.53 9.03 26.26
CA VAL A 143 41.50 8.94 25.17
C VAL A 143 41.63 10.30 24.46
N ASN A 144 40.50 10.97 24.21
CA ASN A 144 40.48 12.30 23.60
C ASN A 144 41.07 13.40 24.50
N ALA A 145 41.21 13.16 25.81
CA ALA A 145 41.88 14.09 26.73
C ALA A 145 43.41 14.05 26.59
N VAL A 146 43.97 13.07 25.89
CA VAL A 146 45.41 12.94 25.61
C VAL A 146 45.62 13.18 24.11
N GLU A 147 46.26 14.29 23.76
CA GLU A 147 46.44 14.75 22.37
C GLU A 147 47.02 13.67 21.44
N THR A 148 48.08 12.97 21.87
CA THR A 148 48.71 11.92 21.07
C THR A 148 47.82 10.70 20.84
N LEU A 149 46.94 10.37 21.78
CA LEU A 149 46.02 9.23 21.65
C LEU A 149 44.77 9.63 20.84
N ARG A 150 44.30 10.86 21.00
CA ARG A 150 43.22 11.46 20.21
C ARG A 150 43.55 11.42 18.72
N ASP A 151 44.74 11.86 18.35
CA ASP A 151 45.14 11.97 16.94
C ASP A 151 45.26 10.59 16.28
N GLU A 152 45.71 9.56 17.01
CA GLU A 152 45.70 8.18 16.51
C GLU A 152 44.31 7.58 16.41
N LEU A 153 43.42 7.83 17.39
CA LEU A 153 42.04 7.38 17.30
C LEU A 153 41.31 8.02 16.11
N ALA A 154 41.56 9.32 15.88
CA ALA A 154 41.05 10.04 14.72
C ALA A 154 41.58 9.44 13.39
N ALA A 155 42.86 9.04 13.34
CA ALA A 155 43.44 8.40 12.16
C ALA A 155 42.99 6.94 11.94
N LEU A 156 42.52 6.26 13.00
CA LEU A 156 42.04 4.88 12.94
C LEU A 156 40.56 4.79 12.55
N THR A 157 39.74 5.76 12.95
CA THR A 157 38.30 5.82 12.62
C THR A 157 37.97 5.60 11.13
N PRO A 158 38.59 6.32 10.16
CA PRO A 158 38.30 6.12 8.74
C PRO A 158 38.74 4.75 8.21
N LEU A 159 39.66 4.05 8.89
CA LEU A 159 40.03 2.68 8.53
C LEU A 159 38.95 1.66 8.91
N THR A 160 38.05 2.01 9.84
CA THR A 160 36.96 1.13 10.28
C THR A 160 35.75 1.19 9.35
N GLU A 161 35.56 2.28 8.61
CA GLU A 161 34.43 2.46 7.68
C GLU A 161 34.28 1.32 6.65
N PRO A 162 35.33 0.93 5.89
CA PRO A 162 35.22 -0.19 4.95
C PRO A 162 35.06 -1.55 5.64
N LEU A 163 35.25 -1.63 6.97
CA LEU A 163 35.16 -2.86 7.77
C LEU A 163 33.82 -2.99 8.51
N GLY A 164 32.82 -2.16 8.18
CA GLY A 164 31.53 -2.15 8.86
C GLY A 164 31.53 -1.29 10.15
N ASN A 165 32.32 -0.21 10.16
CA ASN A 165 32.46 0.71 11.30
C ASN A 165 32.89 0.01 12.60
N ALA A 166 33.59 -1.11 12.52
CA ALA A 166 34.25 -1.69 13.68
C ALA A 166 35.58 -2.37 13.35
N VAL A 167 36.45 -2.42 14.34
CA VAL A 167 37.65 -3.26 14.36
C VAL A 167 37.97 -3.66 15.80
N TYR A 168 38.41 -4.90 15.98
CA TYR A 168 38.75 -5.48 17.27
C TYR A 168 40.27 -5.65 17.40
N SER A 169 40.81 -5.56 18.61
CA SER A 169 42.23 -5.83 18.89
C SER A 169 42.58 -7.33 18.85
N THR A 170 41.59 -8.18 18.63
CA THR A 170 41.65 -9.64 18.51
C THR A 170 40.83 -10.06 17.29
N PRO A 171 41.01 -11.27 16.72
CA PRO A 171 40.23 -11.74 15.57
C PRO A 171 38.79 -12.12 15.96
N ARG A 172 38.06 -11.13 16.46
CA ARG A 172 36.64 -11.18 16.82
C ARG A 172 35.87 -10.26 15.89
N PHE A 173 34.66 -10.68 15.54
CA PHE A 173 33.74 -9.93 14.68
C PHE A 173 32.35 -10.04 15.29
N ASP A 174 31.52 -9.02 15.12
CA ASP A 174 30.15 -9.00 15.63
C ASP A 174 29.12 -8.98 14.49
N VAL A 175 27.88 -9.36 14.81
CA VAL A 175 26.78 -9.43 13.83
C VAL A 175 26.51 -8.05 13.20
N ARG A 176 26.55 -6.97 14.00
CA ARG A 176 26.36 -5.59 13.51
C ARG A 176 27.45 -5.19 12.50
N GLN A 177 28.71 -5.53 12.77
CA GLN A 177 29.84 -5.26 11.87
C GLN A 177 29.63 -5.94 10.51
N LEU A 178 29.20 -7.20 10.51
CA LEU A 178 28.93 -7.94 9.28
C LEU A 178 27.74 -7.34 8.50
N LEU A 179 26.68 -6.93 9.19
CA LEU A 179 25.52 -6.26 8.58
C LEU A 179 25.91 -4.93 7.93
N GLU A 180 26.68 -4.10 8.65
CA GLU A 180 27.16 -2.82 8.16
C GLU A 180 28.10 -2.99 6.94
N LEU A 181 28.99 -3.98 7.00
CA LEU A 181 29.88 -4.36 5.88
C LEU A 181 29.06 -4.70 4.62
N LYS A 182 27.96 -5.44 4.79
CA LYS A 182 27.05 -5.82 3.69
C LYS A 182 26.09 -4.70 3.26
N GLY A 183 26.19 -3.51 3.84
CA GLY A 183 25.32 -2.37 3.51
C GLY A 183 23.89 -2.50 4.08
N LEU A 184 23.67 -3.42 5.02
CA LEU A 184 22.37 -3.61 5.68
C LEU A 184 22.18 -2.70 6.91
N GLY A 185 23.18 -1.87 7.20
CA GLY A 185 23.16 -0.92 8.31
C GLY A 185 23.31 -1.60 9.67
N SER A 186 23.06 -0.84 10.72
CA SER A 186 23.18 -1.26 12.11
C SER A 186 21.80 -1.19 12.79
N PRO A 187 20.91 -2.19 12.61
CA PRO A 187 19.53 -2.12 13.10
C PRO A 187 19.48 -2.04 14.64
N ARG A 188 18.74 -1.06 15.15
CA ARG A 188 18.59 -0.73 16.58
C ARG A 188 17.22 -1.10 17.14
N THR A 189 16.30 -1.53 16.30
CA THR A 189 14.97 -1.99 16.72
C THR A 189 14.61 -3.33 16.10
N VAL A 190 13.63 -4.02 16.71
CA VAL A 190 13.04 -5.24 16.16
C VAL A 190 12.47 -4.99 14.75
N ALA A 191 11.81 -3.86 14.52
CA ALA A 191 11.28 -3.50 13.20
C ALA A 191 12.37 -3.35 12.13
N GLU A 192 13.48 -2.69 12.47
CA GLU A 192 14.64 -2.55 11.58
C GLU A 192 15.31 -3.91 11.34
N THR A 193 15.44 -4.75 12.37
CA THR A 193 16.00 -6.10 12.22
C THR A 193 15.11 -6.97 11.33
N ARG A 194 13.78 -6.93 11.49
CA ARG A 194 12.83 -7.61 10.58
C ARG A 194 12.91 -7.10 9.15
N ASN A 195 13.27 -5.83 8.95
CA ASN A 195 13.56 -5.31 7.61
C ASN A 195 14.86 -5.90 7.05
N VAL A 196 15.92 -5.96 7.84
CA VAL A 196 17.18 -6.61 7.47
C VAL A 196 16.98 -8.09 7.14
N ILE A 197 16.18 -8.83 7.91
CA ILE A 197 15.80 -10.22 7.60
C ILE A 197 15.10 -10.31 6.25
N ARG A 198 14.12 -9.43 5.97
CA ARG A 198 13.46 -9.39 4.66
C ARG A 198 14.44 -9.13 3.53
N TRP A 199 15.37 -8.20 3.73
CA TRP A 199 16.47 -8.00 2.81
C TRP A 199 17.26 -9.28 2.62
N LEU A 200 17.62 -10.03 3.68
CA LEU A 200 18.43 -11.26 3.62
C LEU A 200 17.69 -12.47 3.04
N ARG A 201 16.35 -12.49 3.11
CA ARG A 201 15.51 -13.54 2.53
C ARG A 201 15.09 -13.24 1.09
N LEU A 202 15.35 -12.03 0.59
CA LEU A 202 15.11 -11.68 -0.81
C LEU A 202 15.88 -12.63 -1.74
N SER A 203 15.20 -13.15 -2.76
CA SER A 203 15.82 -13.92 -3.83
C SER A 203 15.33 -13.38 -5.17
N LEU A 204 16.26 -13.13 -6.07
CA LEU A 204 15.98 -12.67 -7.43
C LEU A 204 16.22 -13.80 -8.44
N PRO A 205 15.47 -13.83 -9.55
CA PRO A 205 15.84 -14.69 -10.67
C PRO A 205 17.13 -14.15 -11.33
N PRO A 206 17.94 -15.02 -11.97
CA PRO A 206 19.05 -14.55 -12.78
C PRO A 206 18.55 -13.73 -13.96
N ALA A 207 19.27 -12.66 -14.30
CA ALA A 207 18.96 -11.85 -15.48
C ALA A 207 19.04 -12.66 -16.78
N PRO A 208 18.26 -12.29 -17.81
CA PRO A 208 18.33 -12.96 -19.10
C PRO A 208 19.73 -12.76 -19.72
N PRO A 209 20.28 -13.72 -20.48
CA PRO A 209 21.61 -13.60 -21.10
C PRO A 209 21.78 -12.38 -22.02
N VAL A 210 20.68 -11.92 -22.61
CA VAL A 210 20.60 -10.71 -23.46
C VAL A 210 20.34 -9.42 -22.68
N GLY A 211 20.19 -9.50 -21.35
CA GLY A 211 19.86 -8.37 -20.48
C GLY A 211 18.70 -7.51 -21.00
N ASP A 212 18.94 -6.21 -21.14
CA ASP A 212 18.04 -5.22 -21.75
C ASP A 212 18.36 -4.95 -23.24
N TYR A 213 19.21 -5.77 -23.87
CA TYR A 213 19.71 -5.62 -25.23
C TYR A 213 20.71 -4.46 -25.47
N THR A 214 21.27 -3.82 -24.42
CA THR A 214 22.24 -2.70 -24.58
C THR A 214 23.70 -3.06 -24.34
N GLY A 215 24.00 -4.19 -23.69
CA GLY A 215 25.35 -4.55 -23.26
C GLY A 215 26.14 -5.47 -24.22
N PRO A 216 27.45 -5.63 -24.02
CA PRO A 216 28.24 -6.65 -24.70
C PRO A 216 27.82 -8.05 -24.21
N PHE A 217 27.33 -8.90 -25.11
CA PHE A 217 26.87 -10.25 -24.78
C PHE A 217 28.01 -11.25 -24.95
N ALA A 218 28.13 -12.23 -24.03
CA ALA A 218 29.02 -13.37 -24.24
C ALA A 218 28.49 -14.22 -25.42
N PRO A 219 29.25 -14.40 -26.52
CA PRO A 219 28.76 -15.10 -27.72
C PRO A 219 28.30 -16.55 -27.43
N ASP A 220 28.87 -17.15 -26.40
CA ASP A 220 28.69 -18.55 -26.02
C ASP A 220 27.43 -18.78 -25.17
N THR A 221 26.82 -17.72 -24.62
CA THR A 221 25.60 -17.80 -23.79
C THR A 221 24.32 -17.47 -24.56
N LEU A 222 24.44 -16.94 -25.79
CA LEU A 222 23.31 -16.54 -26.63
C LEU A 222 22.75 -17.70 -27.45
N SER A 223 21.43 -17.88 -27.43
CA SER A 223 20.76 -18.84 -28.31
C SER A 223 20.83 -18.39 -29.79
N ALA A 224 20.62 -19.33 -30.73
CA ALA A 224 20.55 -18.99 -32.15
C ALA A 224 19.42 -17.99 -32.48
N ALA A 225 18.31 -18.05 -31.73
CA ALA A 225 17.19 -17.12 -31.85
C ALA A 225 17.56 -15.70 -31.38
N ASP A 226 18.34 -15.59 -30.30
CA ASP A 226 18.83 -14.30 -29.78
C ASP A 226 19.80 -13.65 -30.75
N LYS A 227 20.76 -14.42 -31.28
CA LYS A 227 21.70 -13.97 -32.30
C LYS A 227 20.98 -13.45 -33.55
N ALA A 228 19.96 -14.17 -34.01
CA ALA A 228 19.14 -13.76 -35.15
C ALA A 228 18.34 -12.47 -34.87
N THR A 229 17.83 -12.30 -33.64
CA THR A 229 17.08 -11.12 -33.22
C THR A 229 17.99 -9.90 -33.13
N LEU A 230 19.14 -10.02 -32.46
CA LEU A 230 20.15 -8.96 -32.36
C LEU A 230 20.67 -8.52 -33.74
N THR A 231 20.94 -9.47 -34.64
CA THR A 231 21.38 -9.17 -36.01
C THR A 231 20.32 -8.39 -36.79
N LYS A 232 19.02 -8.70 -36.61
CA LYS A 232 17.93 -7.97 -37.23
C LYS A 232 17.76 -6.57 -36.62
N VAL A 233 17.87 -6.45 -35.29
CA VAL A 233 17.76 -5.17 -34.56
C VAL A 233 18.90 -4.24 -34.96
N ALA A 234 20.15 -4.71 -34.96
CA ALA A 234 21.33 -3.90 -35.27
C ALA A 234 21.29 -3.31 -36.70
N ARG A 235 20.61 -3.98 -37.64
CA ARG A 235 20.41 -3.48 -39.00
C ARG A 235 19.36 -2.37 -39.10
N ILE A 236 18.55 -2.17 -38.06
CA ILE A 236 17.41 -1.25 -38.05
C ILE A 236 17.70 -0.13 -37.04
N ASN A 237 18.27 0.95 -37.54
CA ASN A 237 18.54 2.13 -36.72
C ASN A 237 17.28 3.01 -36.63
N LEU A 238 16.43 2.80 -35.61
CA LEU A 238 15.25 3.65 -35.36
C LEU A 238 15.56 4.90 -34.51
N GLY A 239 16.85 5.24 -34.32
CA GLY A 239 17.30 6.29 -33.39
C GLY A 239 17.50 5.78 -31.96
N GLY A 240 18.11 6.63 -31.12
CA GLY A 240 18.43 6.28 -29.73
C GLY A 240 17.19 6.09 -28.86
N VAL A 241 17.21 5.08 -27.98
CA VAL A 241 16.14 4.79 -27.04
C VAL A 241 16.22 5.74 -25.84
N LYS A 242 15.11 6.41 -25.53
CA LYS A 242 14.98 7.24 -24.33
C LYS A 242 13.97 6.60 -23.38
N PRO A 243 14.11 6.76 -22.07
CA PRO A 243 13.12 6.29 -21.10
C PRO A 243 11.71 6.76 -21.48
N GLY A 244 10.78 5.81 -21.57
CA GLY A 244 9.39 6.03 -21.95
C GLY A 244 9.14 6.40 -23.41
N HIS A 245 10.13 6.31 -24.32
CA HIS A 245 9.96 6.67 -25.72
C HIS A 245 10.53 5.61 -26.67
N ILE A 246 9.74 5.24 -27.69
CA ILE A 246 10.10 4.24 -28.69
C ILE A 246 9.83 4.80 -30.09
N ALA A 247 10.86 5.08 -30.88
CA ALA A 247 10.74 5.52 -32.28
C ALA A 247 9.69 6.65 -32.49
N GLY A 248 9.70 7.66 -31.60
CA GLY A 248 8.77 8.80 -31.62
C GLY A 248 7.44 8.58 -30.89
N TYR A 249 7.12 7.35 -30.45
CA TYR A 249 5.97 7.07 -29.59
C TYR A 249 6.32 7.33 -28.13
N SER A 250 5.52 8.15 -27.43
CA SER A 250 5.66 8.40 -25.99
C SER A 250 4.72 7.48 -25.19
N ILE A 251 5.28 6.58 -24.39
CA ILE A 251 4.52 5.58 -23.62
C ILE A 251 3.68 6.26 -22.53
N TYR A 252 4.22 7.29 -21.88
CA TYR A 252 3.58 7.99 -20.77
C TYR A 252 2.89 9.29 -21.18
N GLN A 253 2.47 9.38 -22.46
CA GLN A 253 1.62 10.47 -22.91
C GLN A 253 0.26 10.45 -22.21
N PRO A 254 -0.36 11.61 -21.92
CA PRO A 254 -1.66 11.71 -21.26
C PRO A 254 -2.77 10.81 -21.85
N ALA A 255 -2.76 10.58 -23.17
CA ALA A 255 -3.73 9.72 -23.85
C ALA A 255 -3.66 8.24 -23.43
N ASN A 256 -2.55 7.78 -22.83
CA ASN A 256 -2.39 6.40 -22.38
C ASN A 256 -2.86 6.17 -20.94
N MET A 257 -3.25 7.21 -20.20
CA MET A 257 -3.76 7.08 -18.85
C MET A 257 -4.97 6.14 -18.78
N GLY A 258 -4.97 5.21 -17.81
CA GLY A 258 -6.06 4.26 -17.59
C GLY A 258 -6.08 3.05 -18.55
N ARG A 259 -5.19 3.01 -19.54
CA ARG A 259 -5.08 1.91 -20.50
C ARG A 259 -4.29 0.73 -19.94
N THR A 260 -4.59 -0.47 -20.42
CA THR A 260 -3.86 -1.69 -20.04
C THR A 260 -2.52 -1.78 -20.78
N PHE A 261 -1.59 -2.57 -20.26
CA PHE A 261 -0.28 -2.74 -20.93
C PHE A 261 -0.42 -3.46 -22.27
N SER A 262 -1.40 -4.35 -22.42
CA SER A 262 -1.66 -5.05 -23.69
C SER A 262 -2.15 -4.10 -24.77
N GLU A 263 -3.03 -3.15 -24.43
CA GLU A 263 -3.50 -2.11 -25.34
C GLU A 263 -2.35 -1.21 -25.81
N VAL A 264 -1.51 -0.72 -24.89
CA VAL A 264 -0.40 0.17 -25.22
C VAL A 264 0.68 -0.56 -26.02
N ARG A 265 1.00 -1.83 -25.72
CA ARG A 265 1.92 -2.65 -26.53
C ARG A 265 1.45 -2.81 -27.97
N ARG A 266 0.17 -3.13 -28.17
CA ARG A 266 -0.43 -3.24 -29.51
C ARG A 266 -0.34 -1.93 -30.29
N ASP A 267 -0.51 -0.79 -29.62
CA ASP A 267 -0.39 0.52 -30.27
C ASP A 267 1.06 0.86 -30.65
N ILE A 268 2.04 0.48 -29.82
CA ILE A 268 3.47 0.61 -30.16
C ILE A 268 3.80 -0.26 -31.38
N GLU A 269 3.34 -1.52 -31.40
CA GLU A 269 3.53 -2.40 -32.56
C GLU A 269 2.90 -1.82 -33.84
N ARG A 270 1.69 -1.24 -33.72
CA ARG A 270 1.01 -0.58 -34.84
C ARG A 270 1.76 0.67 -35.29
N HIS A 271 2.28 1.47 -34.36
CA HIS A 271 3.10 2.65 -34.64
C HIS A 271 4.37 2.27 -35.42
N LEU A 272 5.08 1.23 -34.98
CA LEU A 272 6.26 0.69 -35.66
C LEU A 272 5.94 0.18 -37.08
N GLN A 273 4.77 -0.42 -37.29
CA GLN A 273 4.32 -0.84 -38.62
C GLN A 273 4.03 0.35 -39.53
N GLN A 274 3.26 1.33 -39.03
CA GLN A 274 2.75 2.44 -39.85
C GLN A 274 3.81 3.52 -40.11
N GLN A 275 4.53 3.95 -39.07
CA GLN A 275 5.48 5.06 -39.14
C GLN A 275 6.87 4.60 -39.58
N ASN A 276 7.31 3.41 -39.16
CA ASN A 276 8.63 2.86 -39.50
C ASN A 276 8.57 1.82 -40.63
N LYS A 277 7.40 1.55 -41.21
CA LYS A 277 7.17 0.63 -42.35
C LYS A 277 7.71 -0.79 -42.11
N LEU A 278 7.63 -1.25 -40.85
CA LEU A 278 8.11 -2.57 -40.46
C LEU A 278 7.05 -3.65 -40.72
N THR A 279 7.49 -4.84 -41.12
CA THR A 279 6.58 -6.01 -41.20
C THR A 279 6.02 -6.36 -39.80
N PRO A 280 4.79 -6.92 -39.69
CA PRO A 280 4.18 -7.22 -38.39
C PRO A 280 5.05 -8.08 -37.47
N ALA A 281 5.66 -9.15 -38.02
CA ALA A 281 6.52 -10.04 -37.26
C ALA A 281 7.80 -9.36 -36.73
N LEU A 282 8.33 -8.39 -37.47
CA LEU A 282 9.51 -7.63 -37.07
C LEU A 282 9.16 -6.53 -36.06
N ALA A 283 8.01 -5.87 -36.24
CA ALA A 283 7.49 -4.86 -35.32
C ALA A 283 7.26 -5.44 -33.92
N ALA A 284 6.63 -6.61 -33.80
CA ALA A 284 6.43 -7.28 -32.50
C ALA A 284 7.75 -7.59 -31.78
N ARG A 285 8.76 -8.09 -32.50
CA ARG A 285 10.09 -8.38 -31.93
C ARG A 285 10.83 -7.12 -31.51
N LEU A 286 10.81 -6.09 -32.36
CA LEU A 286 11.44 -4.81 -32.05
C LEU A 286 10.75 -4.12 -30.88
N ALA A 287 9.41 -4.15 -30.81
CA ALA A 287 8.67 -3.60 -29.69
C ALA A 287 9.17 -4.21 -28.35
N ALA A 288 9.32 -5.54 -28.28
CA ALA A 288 9.85 -6.20 -27.08
C ALA A 288 11.28 -5.75 -26.74
N VAL A 289 12.17 -5.61 -27.73
CA VAL A 289 13.54 -5.14 -27.51
C VAL A 289 13.57 -3.69 -27.02
N TYR A 290 12.82 -2.80 -27.66
CA TYR A 290 12.76 -1.39 -27.29
C TYR A 290 12.08 -1.16 -25.94
N LEU A 291 11.05 -1.95 -25.61
CA LEU A 291 10.38 -1.89 -24.31
C LEU A 291 11.34 -2.30 -23.18
N ALA A 292 12.21 -3.30 -23.39
CA ALA A 292 13.19 -3.71 -22.39
C ALA A 292 14.13 -2.56 -21.98
N GLN A 293 14.36 -1.59 -22.87
CA GLN A 293 15.22 -0.43 -22.63
C GLN A 293 14.45 0.81 -22.17
N ALA A 294 13.26 1.04 -22.73
CA ALA A 294 12.49 2.26 -22.51
C ALA A 294 11.51 2.16 -21.32
N ALA A 295 10.94 0.97 -21.09
CA ALA A 295 9.86 0.72 -20.14
C ALA A 295 9.82 -0.77 -19.74
N PRO A 296 10.81 -1.25 -18.94
CA PRO A 296 10.92 -2.66 -18.58
C PRO A 296 9.67 -3.19 -17.86
N GLU A 297 8.91 -2.33 -17.18
CA GLU A 297 7.65 -2.70 -16.52
C GLU A 297 6.60 -3.27 -17.48
N MET A 298 6.68 -2.93 -18.75
CA MET A 298 5.77 -3.41 -19.80
C MET A 298 6.04 -4.87 -20.20
N LEU A 299 7.15 -5.44 -19.70
CA LEU A 299 7.61 -6.80 -19.97
C LEU A 299 7.66 -7.68 -18.72
N VAL A 300 7.23 -7.18 -17.55
CA VAL A 300 7.07 -7.99 -16.32
C VAL A 300 6.03 -9.08 -16.57
N MET A 301 6.26 -10.26 -15.99
CA MET A 301 5.36 -11.40 -16.14
C MET A 301 4.12 -11.26 -15.26
N GLU A 302 3.00 -11.81 -15.73
CA GLU A 302 1.77 -11.97 -14.93
C GLU A 302 1.22 -10.67 -14.32
N VAL A 303 1.36 -9.54 -15.03
CA VAL A 303 0.78 -8.26 -14.60
C VAL A 303 -0.75 -8.29 -14.77
N PRO A 304 -1.55 -8.10 -13.70
CA PRO A 304 -3.00 -8.07 -13.80
C PRO A 304 -3.52 -6.85 -14.58
N ASP A 305 -4.66 -6.98 -15.27
CA ASP A 305 -5.32 -5.88 -16.01
C ASP A 305 -5.77 -4.71 -15.12
N ALA A 306 -5.77 -4.90 -13.80
CA ALA A 306 -5.99 -3.85 -12.81
C ALA A 306 -4.81 -2.84 -12.74
N VAL A 307 -3.60 -3.27 -13.08
CA VAL A 307 -2.41 -2.40 -13.13
C VAL A 307 -2.39 -1.66 -14.46
N ARG A 308 -2.88 -0.41 -14.44
CA ARG A 308 -3.04 0.44 -15.62
C ARG A 308 -2.05 1.59 -15.60
N ILE A 309 -1.70 2.09 -16.78
CA ILE A 309 -0.79 3.25 -16.94
C ILE A 309 -1.33 4.43 -16.12
N GLY A 310 -0.45 5.04 -15.31
CA GLY A 310 -0.74 6.21 -14.48
C GLY A 310 -1.51 5.93 -13.18
N THR A 311 -1.73 4.66 -12.82
CA THR A 311 -2.19 4.28 -11.48
C THR A 311 -1.02 4.22 -10.47
N PRO A 312 -1.27 4.34 -9.15
CA PRO A 312 -0.22 4.15 -8.15
C PRO A 312 0.44 2.76 -8.20
N ALA A 313 -0.31 1.70 -8.53
CA ALA A 313 0.25 0.35 -8.73
C ALA A 313 1.28 0.32 -9.87
N TRP A 314 1.02 1.05 -10.96
CA TRP A 314 1.98 1.18 -12.06
C TRP A 314 3.25 1.94 -11.63
N MET A 315 3.14 2.94 -10.75
CA MET A 315 4.33 3.63 -10.22
C MET A 315 5.21 2.69 -9.39
N GLU A 316 4.59 1.90 -8.51
CA GLU A 316 5.29 0.89 -7.71
C GLU A 316 5.96 -0.16 -8.60
N LEU A 317 5.25 -0.65 -9.63
CA LEU A 317 5.83 -1.59 -10.58
C LEU A 317 7.07 -1.01 -11.27
N ARG A 318 7.03 0.26 -11.68
CA ARG A 318 8.18 0.95 -12.30
C ARG A 318 9.35 1.11 -11.32
N LEU A 319 9.07 1.46 -10.06
CA LEU A 319 10.10 1.58 -9.04
C LEU A 319 10.73 0.21 -8.75
N GLY A 320 9.92 -0.84 -8.66
CA GLY A 320 10.39 -2.22 -8.47
C GLY A 320 11.22 -2.72 -9.65
N CYS A 321 10.87 -2.38 -10.90
CA CYS A 321 11.70 -2.71 -12.06
C CYS A 321 13.06 -2.01 -12.00
N ALA A 322 13.07 -0.73 -11.63
CA ALA A 322 14.32 0.01 -11.43
C ALA A 322 15.18 -0.64 -10.33
N LEU A 323 14.56 -1.11 -9.24
CA LEU A 323 15.21 -1.85 -8.16
C LEU A 323 15.80 -3.20 -8.64
N ALA A 324 15.03 -3.99 -9.38
CA ALA A 324 15.47 -5.28 -9.88
C ALA A 324 16.65 -5.15 -10.85
N ASP A 325 16.58 -4.17 -11.75
CA ASP A 325 17.58 -3.97 -12.80
C ASP A 325 18.91 -3.39 -12.28
N HIS A 326 18.98 -2.96 -11.00
CA HIS A 326 20.26 -2.69 -10.32
C HIS A 326 21.14 -3.92 -10.18
N ALA A 327 20.55 -5.12 -10.03
CA ALA A 327 21.31 -6.38 -10.01
C ALA A 327 22.03 -6.56 -11.35
N ALA A 328 21.23 -6.71 -12.40
CA ALA A 328 21.67 -6.75 -13.78
C ALA A 328 20.54 -6.25 -14.70
N PRO A 329 20.86 -5.56 -15.81
CA PRO A 329 19.85 -5.06 -16.73
C PRO A 329 18.92 -6.17 -17.24
N GLY A 330 17.60 -5.94 -17.16
CA GLY A 330 16.58 -6.89 -17.62
C GLY A 330 16.18 -7.97 -16.61
N THR A 331 16.67 -7.92 -15.37
CA THR A 331 16.25 -8.83 -14.28
C THR A 331 14.74 -8.79 -14.06
N SER A 332 14.15 -7.59 -14.10
CA SER A 332 12.71 -7.36 -13.95
C SER A 332 11.83 -8.17 -14.92
N ARG A 333 12.33 -8.48 -16.11
CA ARG A 333 11.63 -9.27 -17.15
C ARG A 333 11.45 -10.74 -16.79
N MET A 334 12.26 -11.23 -15.85
CA MET A 334 12.22 -12.61 -15.35
C MET A 334 11.40 -12.72 -14.07
N MET A 335 10.74 -11.64 -13.65
CA MET A 335 9.97 -11.56 -12.42
C MET A 335 8.47 -11.45 -12.69
N SER A 336 7.65 -11.96 -11.78
CA SER A 336 6.21 -11.65 -11.73
C SER A 336 5.93 -10.31 -11.06
N GLU A 337 4.73 -9.75 -11.24
CA GLU A 337 4.29 -8.52 -10.55
C GLU A 337 4.51 -8.60 -9.04
N HIS A 338 4.15 -9.73 -8.43
CA HIS A 338 4.32 -9.95 -6.99
C HIS A 338 5.80 -9.87 -6.57
N GLN A 339 6.70 -10.53 -7.31
CA GLN A 339 8.13 -10.50 -7.00
C GLN A 339 8.72 -9.09 -7.13
N VAL A 340 8.31 -8.34 -8.17
CA VAL A 340 8.74 -6.95 -8.36
C VAL A 340 8.23 -6.06 -7.23
N ARG A 341 7.00 -6.29 -6.78
CA ARG A 341 6.37 -5.57 -5.68
C ARG A 341 7.06 -5.81 -4.34
N GLU A 342 7.50 -7.03 -4.05
CA GLU A 342 8.22 -7.33 -2.80
C GLU A 342 9.48 -6.45 -2.63
N LEU A 343 10.12 -6.06 -3.74
CA LEU A 343 11.25 -5.13 -3.70
C LEU A 343 10.87 -3.75 -3.17
N THR A 344 9.70 -3.22 -3.54
CA THR A 344 9.28 -1.88 -3.10
C THR A 344 8.78 -1.86 -1.66
N LEU A 345 8.49 -3.04 -1.08
CA LEU A 345 8.12 -3.23 0.33
C LEU A 345 9.31 -3.31 1.29
N LEU A 346 10.53 -3.42 0.77
CA LEU A 346 11.76 -3.27 1.55
C LEU A 346 11.87 -1.82 2.04
N ALA A 347 12.48 -1.60 3.19
CA ALA A 347 12.84 -0.26 3.64
C ALA A 347 14.33 0.02 3.42
N PRO A 348 14.73 1.26 3.09
CA PRO A 348 16.13 1.62 2.98
C PRO A 348 16.87 1.37 4.30
N THR A 349 18.07 0.81 4.21
CA THR A 349 18.97 0.57 5.34
C THR A 349 19.91 1.75 5.60
N SER A 350 19.99 2.71 4.67
CA SER A 350 20.76 3.94 4.79
C SER A 350 20.08 5.13 4.11
N GLU A 351 20.46 6.35 4.51
CA GLU A 351 19.92 7.57 3.88
C GLU A 351 20.40 7.73 2.44
N ALA A 352 21.63 7.33 2.12
CA ALA A 352 22.13 7.34 0.74
C ALA A 352 21.32 6.41 -0.18
N GLN A 353 20.94 5.23 0.32
CA GLN A 353 20.05 4.32 -0.42
C GLN A 353 18.64 4.91 -0.58
N ALA A 354 18.11 5.60 0.45
CA ALA A 354 16.83 6.29 0.36
C ALA A 354 16.87 7.40 -0.71
N GLN A 355 17.93 8.20 -0.75
CA GLN A 355 18.16 9.23 -1.77
C GLN A 355 18.29 8.65 -3.18
N LEU A 356 18.99 7.52 -3.33
CA LEU A 356 19.08 6.79 -4.60
C LEU A 356 17.70 6.38 -5.10
N MET A 357 16.82 5.89 -4.21
CA MET A 357 15.44 5.56 -4.59
C MET A 357 14.59 6.76 -4.95
N GLN A 358 14.77 7.88 -4.25
CA GLN A 358 14.11 9.12 -4.64
C GLN A 358 14.54 9.59 -6.03
N LEU A 359 15.83 9.48 -6.37
CA LEU A 359 16.31 9.79 -7.73
C LEU A 359 15.63 8.91 -8.79
N ASN A 360 15.49 7.60 -8.53
CA ASN A 360 14.77 6.69 -9.43
C ASN A 360 13.27 7.04 -9.55
N ALA A 361 12.67 7.53 -8.47
CA ALA A 361 11.25 7.88 -8.40
C ALA A 361 10.89 9.23 -9.05
N LEU A 362 11.83 10.17 -9.19
CA LEU A 362 11.57 11.52 -9.71
C LEU A 362 10.83 11.52 -11.05
N LYS A 363 11.34 10.76 -12.04
CA LYS A 363 10.70 10.64 -13.35
C LYS A 363 9.34 9.95 -13.27
N ILE A 364 9.23 8.91 -12.44
CA ILE A 364 7.99 8.13 -12.27
C ILE A 364 6.89 9.03 -11.71
N LEU A 365 7.21 9.83 -10.68
CA LEU A 365 6.29 10.75 -10.05
C LEU A 365 5.89 11.90 -10.98
N ALA A 366 6.84 12.45 -11.74
CA ALA A 366 6.55 13.47 -12.75
C ALA A 366 5.62 12.95 -13.84
N ASP A 367 5.90 11.76 -14.39
CA ASP A 367 5.05 11.09 -15.39
C ASP A 367 3.63 10.85 -14.84
N TRP A 368 3.53 10.36 -13.60
CA TRP A 368 2.25 10.17 -12.92
C TRP A 368 1.49 11.50 -12.75
N GLY A 369 2.19 12.56 -12.32
CA GLY A 369 1.63 13.89 -12.12
C GLY A 369 1.06 14.45 -13.42
N VAL A 370 1.75 14.23 -14.55
CA VAL A 370 1.27 14.62 -15.88
C VAL A 370 0.06 13.79 -16.32
N LEU A 371 0.12 12.45 -16.20
CA LEU A 371 -0.99 11.56 -16.56
C LEU A 371 -2.29 11.86 -15.76
N ASN A 372 -2.13 12.29 -14.51
CA ASN A 372 -3.24 12.65 -13.63
C ASN A 372 -3.63 14.13 -13.67
N GLY A 373 -2.93 14.97 -14.43
CA GLY A 373 -3.21 16.41 -14.54
C GLY A 373 -2.87 17.21 -13.29
N ALA A 374 -2.08 16.64 -12.37
CA ALA A 374 -1.54 17.34 -11.20
C ALA A 374 -0.40 18.29 -11.59
N VAL A 375 0.35 17.94 -12.63
CA VAL A 375 1.47 18.71 -13.17
C VAL A 375 1.28 18.90 -14.67
N ARG A 376 1.75 20.03 -15.20
CA ARG A 376 1.71 20.31 -16.64
C ARG A 376 2.76 19.47 -17.39
N LEU A 377 2.38 18.89 -18.53
CA LEU A 377 3.34 18.26 -19.44
C LEU A 377 4.35 19.29 -19.96
N ARG A 378 5.64 19.00 -19.81
CA ARG A 378 6.72 19.85 -20.31
C ARG A 378 7.49 19.17 -21.45
N SER A 379 7.70 19.89 -22.55
CA SER A 379 8.35 19.37 -23.75
C SER A 379 9.87 19.17 -23.58
N ASP A 380 10.49 19.89 -22.66
CA ASP A 380 11.90 19.77 -22.29
C ASP A 380 12.19 18.59 -21.35
N GLY A 381 11.14 17.98 -20.77
CA GLY A 381 11.24 16.95 -19.74
C GLY A 381 11.82 17.44 -18.41
N GLU A 382 11.91 18.75 -18.20
CA GLU A 382 12.51 19.35 -17.01
C GLU A 382 11.43 19.79 -16.02
N TYR A 383 11.29 19.06 -14.92
CA TYR A 383 10.33 19.38 -13.87
C TYR A 383 11.02 20.13 -12.73
N SER A 384 10.39 21.19 -12.23
CA SER A 384 10.88 21.96 -11.08
C SER A 384 10.63 21.20 -9.77
N GLN A 385 11.29 21.63 -8.68
CA GLN A 385 10.99 21.11 -7.35
C GLN A 385 9.50 21.26 -7.01
N HIS A 386 8.91 22.40 -7.35
CA HIS A 386 7.50 22.66 -7.09
C HIS A 386 6.58 21.68 -7.85
N ASP A 387 6.91 21.37 -9.11
CA ASP A 387 6.17 20.37 -9.89
C ASP A 387 6.20 18.99 -9.21
N ILE A 388 7.36 18.58 -8.70
CA ILE A 388 7.54 17.29 -8.00
C ILE A 388 6.77 17.27 -6.67
N GLU A 389 6.83 18.36 -5.89
CA GLU A 389 6.10 18.49 -4.64
C GLU A 389 4.58 18.49 -4.85
N ASP A 390 4.09 19.14 -5.91
CA ASP A 390 2.67 19.16 -6.28
C ASP A 390 2.18 17.77 -6.71
N ALA A 391 2.96 17.05 -7.52
CA ALA A 391 2.68 15.65 -7.85
C ALA A 391 2.65 14.77 -6.58
N SER A 392 3.64 14.90 -5.70
CA SER A 392 3.69 14.17 -4.43
C SER A 392 2.46 14.47 -3.58
N ARG A 393 2.09 15.75 -3.42
CA ARG A 393 0.92 16.19 -2.66
C ARG A 393 -0.37 15.62 -3.22
N ALA A 394 -0.54 15.63 -4.54
CA ALA A 394 -1.71 15.06 -5.18
C ALA A 394 -1.80 13.54 -4.95
N LEU A 395 -0.68 12.82 -5.07
CA LEU A 395 -0.59 11.38 -4.84
C LEU A 395 -0.96 11.02 -3.39
N PHE A 396 -0.32 11.65 -2.41
CA PHE A 396 -0.59 11.37 -1.00
C PHE A 396 -1.98 11.79 -0.56
N LYS A 397 -2.52 12.88 -1.12
CA LYS A 397 -3.91 13.26 -0.88
C LYS A 397 -4.86 12.16 -1.37
N GLN A 398 -4.65 11.66 -2.58
CA GLN A 398 -5.45 10.57 -3.12
C GLN A 398 -5.33 9.30 -2.27
N GLN A 399 -4.11 8.87 -1.92
CA GLN A 399 -3.90 7.69 -1.08
C GLN A 399 -4.55 7.84 0.30
N LYS A 400 -4.34 8.97 0.97
CA LYS A 400 -4.89 9.24 2.30
C LYS A 400 -6.42 9.23 2.31
N GLU A 401 -7.05 10.00 1.42
CA GLU A 401 -8.51 10.03 1.30
C GLU A 401 -9.08 8.63 1.02
N THR A 402 -8.36 7.83 0.23
CA THR A 402 -8.79 6.49 -0.12
C THR A 402 -8.69 5.52 1.05
N VAL A 403 -7.58 5.54 1.79
CA VAL A 403 -7.41 4.69 2.98
C VAL A 403 -8.38 5.09 4.08
N GLU A 404 -8.56 6.38 4.34
CA GLU A 404 -9.51 6.86 5.36
C GLU A 404 -10.94 6.44 5.02
N ALA A 405 -11.35 6.67 3.77
CA ALA A 405 -12.67 6.25 3.27
C ALA A 405 -12.93 4.75 3.45
N PHE A 406 -12.02 3.91 2.96
CA PHE A 406 -12.22 2.46 3.03
C PHE A 406 -12.06 1.91 4.45
N ALA A 407 -11.20 2.51 5.29
CA ALA A 407 -11.11 2.18 6.71
C ALA A 407 -12.44 2.44 7.43
N SER A 408 -13.04 3.61 7.21
CA SER A 408 -14.33 3.96 7.80
C SER A 408 -15.47 3.09 7.27
N ALA A 409 -15.49 2.76 5.98
CA ALA A 409 -16.50 1.88 5.39
C ALA A 409 -16.38 0.41 5.84
N SER A 410 -15.22 0.00 6.34
CA SER A 410 -15.00 -1.35 6.90
C SER A 410 -15.51 -1.49 8.34
N ALA A 411 -16.02 -0.41 8.96
CA ALA A 411 -16.62 -0.46 10.28
C ALA A 411 -17.88 -1.33 10.30
N GLU A 412 -18.14 -2.01 11.41
CA GLU A 412 -19.34 -2.82 11.56
C GLU A 412 -20.60 -1.94 11.62
N LEU A 413 -21.70 -2.45 11.05
CA LEU A 413 -23.01 -1.81 11.16
C LEU A 413 -23.38 -1.72 12.66
N PRO A 414 -23.65 -0.52 13.21
CA PRO A 414 -24.08 -0.39 14.60
C PRO A 414 -25.45 -1.04 14.78
N THR A 415 -25.51 -2.13 15.54
CA THR A 415 -26.76 -2.81 15.85
C THR A 415 -27.39 -2.29 17.14
N ARG A 416 -28.71 -2.39 17.23
CA ARG A 416 -29.49 -2.05 18.43
C ARG A 416 -28.98 -2.80 19.66
N LYS A 417 -28.67 -4.09 19.51
CA LYS A 417 -28.13 -4.93 20.59
C LYS A 417 -26.75 -4.46 21.05
N ALA A 418 -25.83 -4.17 20.13
CA ALA A 418 -24.50 -3.69 20.48
C ALA A 418 -24.54 -2.34 21.22
N LEU A 419 -25.42 -1.43 20.79
CA LEU A 419 -25.66 -0.16 21.49
C LEU A 419 -26.27 -0.38 22.88
N ALA A 420 -27.26 -1.27 23.01
CA ALA A 420 -27.89 -1.58 24.28
C ALA A 420 -26.87 -2.09 25.31
N ILE A 421 -26.04 -3.06 24.93
CA ILE A 421 -24.97 -3.60 25.79
C ILE A 421 -23.97 -2.51 26.17
N ARG A 422 -23.58 -1.66 25.22
CA ARG A 422 -22.63 -0.56 25.49
C ARG A 422 -23.16 0.43 26.54
N GLU A 423 -24.42 0.83 26.45
CA GLU A 423 -25.01 1.76 27.42
C GLU A 423 -25.31 1.08 28.76
N LEU A 424 -25.72 -0.20 28.75
CA LEU A 424 -25.88 -0.99 29.98
C LEU A 424 -24.54 -1.16 30.72
N LEU A 425 -23.42 -1.42 30.04
CA LEU A 425 -22.10 -1.49 30.67
C LEU A 425 -21.69 -0.16 31.34
N ARG A 426 -22.18 0.99 30.87
CA ARG A 426 -21.96 2.28 31.54
C ARG A 426 -22.78 2.42 32.82
N ALA A 427 -24.02 1.90 32.82
CA ALA A 427 -24.89 1.92 33.99
C ALA A 427 -24.57 0.80 35.01
N PHE A 428 -23.93 -0.29 34.56
CA PHE A 428 -23.53 -1.46 35.33
C PHE A 428 -22.00 -1.67 35.18
N PRO A 429 -21.16 -0.80 35.78
CA PRO A 429 -19.71 -0.80 35.55
C PRO A 429 -18.98 -2.05 36.04
N ASP A 430 -19.58 -2.79 36.98
CA ASP A 430 -19.00 -4.01 37.57
C ASP A 430 -19.41 -5.29 36.83
N SER A 431 -20.17 -5.18 35.73
CA SER A 431 -20.69 -6.32 34.98
C SER A 431 -19.99 -6.52 33.66
N THR A 432 -19.86 -7.77 33.21
CA THR A 432 -19.39 -8.09 31.86
C THR A 432 -20.52 -8.15 30.85
N ALA A 433 -20.22 -8.07 29.55
CA ALA A 433 -21.24 -8.17 28.50
C ALA A 433 -22.01 -9.51 28.57
N ALA A 434 -21.31 -10.62 28.86
CA ALA A 434 -21.92 -11.93 29.02
C ALA A 434 -22.83 -12.00 30.26
N GLU A 435 -22.44 -11.37 31.36
CA GLU A 435 -23.29 -11.26 32.55
C GLU A 435 -24.56 -10.46 32.28
N LEU A 436 -24.44 -9.30 31.61
CA LEU A 436 -25.60 -8.48 31.25
C LEU A 436 -26.59 -9.23 30.34
N GLU A 437 -26.08 -10.02 29.39
CA GLU A 437 -26.91 -10.87 28.54
C GLU A 437 -27.61 -11.99 29.32
N GLY A 438 -26.97 -12.51 30.38
CA GLY A 438 -27.56 -13.50 31.29
C GLY A 438 -28.55 -12.94 32.32
N MET A 439 -28.50 -11.63 32.60
CA MET A 439 -29.38 -10.99 33.60
C MET A 439 -30.85 -11.02 33.15
N CYS A 440 -31.70 -11.50 34.06
CA CYS A 440 -33.15 -11.56 33.86
C CYS A 440 -33.91 -10.66 34.84
N LEU A 441 -34.97 -10.03 34.36
CA LEU A 441 -35.87 -9.15 35.09
C LEU A 441 -37.26 -9.79 35.24
N GLU A 442 -37.91 -9.51 36.38
CA GLU A 442 -39.32 -9.80 36.64
C GLU A 442 -40.10 -8.51 36.95
N LEU A 443 -41.42 -8.54 36.78
CA LEU A 443 -42.29 -7.42 37.12
C LEU A 443 -42.38 -7.25 38.65
N ALA A 444 -42.09 -6.04 39.12
CA ALA A 444 -42.03 -5.71 40.56
C ALA A 444 -43.36 -5.97 41.27
N SER A 445 -44.48 -5.47 40.71
CA SER A 445 -45.79 -5.55 41.35
C SER A 445 -46.61 -6.79 40.95
N ALA A 446 -47.34 -7.35 41.91
CA ALA A 446 -48.27 -8.44 41.65
C ALA A 446 -49.48 -8.02 40.79
N ALA A 447 -49.81 -6.73 40.74
CA ALA A 447 -50.86 -6.21 39.88
C ALA A 447 -50.41 -6.19 38.40
N ASP A 448 -49.18 -5.73 38.14
CA ASP A 448 -48.61 -5.71 36.79
C ASP A 448 -48.40 -7.15 36.26
N ARG A 449 -47.99 -8.08 37.13
CA ARG A 449 -47.93 -9.52 36.78
C ARG A 449 -49.28 -10.11 36.37
N ARG A 450 -50.38 -9.65 36.98
CA ARG A 450 -51.75 -10.10 36.63
C ARG A 450 -52.26 -9.47 35.34
N ASN A 451 -51.82 -8.26 35.04
CA ASN A 451 -52.23 -7.50 33.86
C ASN A 451 -51.31 -7.72 32.65
N ALA A 452 -50.23 -8.49 32.80
CA ALA A 452 -49.32 -8.82 31.71
C ALA A 452 -50.02 -9.68 30.64
N PRO A 453 -49.88 -9.36 29.33
CA PRO A 453 -50.44 -10.17 28.26
C PRO A 453 -49.92 -11.61 28.31
N VAL A 454 -50.80 -12.59 28.07
CA VAL A 454 -50.45 -14.03 28.08
C VAL A 454 -49.37 -14.37 27.05
N THR A 455 -49.22 -13.56 26.00
CA THR A 455 -48.23 -13.70 24.93
C THR A 455 -46.82 -13.25 25.33
N GLU A 456 -46.66 -12.56 26.46
CA GLU A 456 -45.38 -12.04 26.91
C GLU A 456 -44.76 -12.89 28.04
N PRO A 457 -43.44 -13.14 28.02
CA PRO A 457 -42.79 -13.95 29.04
C PRO A 457 -42.72 -13.16 30.36
N ARG A 458 -42.96 -13.86 31.49
CA ARG A 458 -42.92 -13.27 32.85
C ARG A 458 -41.52 -12.90 33.31
N ARG A 459 -40.50 -13.56 32.76
CA ARG A 459 -39.08 -13.25 32.92
C ARG A 459 -38.55 -12.72 31.59
N ARG A 460 -37.80 -11.62 31.62
CA ARG A 460 -37.22 -11.01 30.43
C ARG A 460 -35.74 -10.76 30.60
N SER A 461 -34.95 -10.84 29.52
CA SER A 461 -33.57 -10.38 29.56
C SER A 461 -33.52 -8.87 29.84
N LEU A 462 -32.56 -8.42 30.65
CA LEU A 462 -32.28 -7.00 30.87
C LEU A 462 -32.02 -6.28 29.54
N VAL A 463 -31.23 -6.91 28.66
CA VAL A 463 -30.86 -6.37 27.36
C VAL A 463 -32.10 -6.24 26.45
N GLU A 464 -32.91 -7.29 26.34
CA GLU A 464 -34.14 -7.27 25.52
C GLU A 464 -35.18 -6.25 26.03
N THR A 465 -35.31 -6.12 27.36
CA THR A 465 -36.23 -5.16 27.98
C THR A 465 -35.80 -3.71 27.74
N TYR A 466 -34.48 -3.45 27.71
CA TYR A 466 -33.96 -2.15 27.32
C TYR A 466 -34.12 -1.89 25.82
N MET A 467 -33.84 -2.88 24.97
CA MET A 467 -33.97 -2.76 23.51
C MET A 467 -35.40 -2.49 23.01
N THR A 468 -36.40 -2.91 23.78
CA THR A 468 -37.83 -2.71 23.48
C THR A 468 -38.40 -1.41 24.07
N GLY A 469 -37.58 -0.63 24.78
CA GLY A 469 -38.03 0.59 25.47
C GLY A 469 -38.89 0.34 26.72
N ASP A 470 -39.10 -0.93 27.09
CA ASP A 470 -39.98 -1.33 28.20
C ASP A 470 -39.32 -1.14 29.58
N LEU A 471 -38.00 -0.90 29.63
CA LEU A 471 -37.21 -0.75 30.86
C LEU A 471 -37.49 0.60 31.56
N THR A 472 -38.58 0.66 32.32
CA THR A 472 -39.01 1.85 33.05
C THR A 472 -38.77 1.73 34.56
N PRO A 473 -38.38 2.81 35.27
CA PRO A 473 -38.23 2.78 36.72
C PRO A 473 -39.52 2.34 37.43
N GLY A 474 -39.39 1.59 38.51
CA GLY A 474 -40.49 1.13 39.37
C GLY A 474 -41.20 -0.14 38.88
N LYS A 475 -40.96 -0.57 37.64
CA LYS A 475 -41.66 -1.70 37.00
C LYS A 475 -40.91 -3.03 37.10
N TRP A 476 -39.59 -3.00 37.22
CA TRP A 476 -38.71 -4.17 37.08
C TRP A 476 -37.83 -4.41 38.31
N VAL A 477 -37.48 -5.67 38.55
CA VAL A 477 -36.57 -6.15 39.60
C VAL A 477 -35.73 -7.31 39.07
N HIS A 478 -34.59 -7.63 39.71
CA HIS A 478 -33.80 -8.78 39.27
C HIS A 478 -34.51 -10.08 39.66
N SER A 479 -34.42 -11.10 38.78
CA SER A 479 -35.06 -12.41 39.01
C SER A 479 -34.45 -13.19 40.19
N GLU A 480 -33.27 -12.76 40.66
CA GLU A 480 -32.51 -13.39 41.75
C GLU A 480 -32.74 -12.67 43.10
N ASP A 481 -33.44 -11.54 43.12
CA ASP A 481 -33.69 -10.79 44.35
C ASP A 481 -34.67 -11.55 45.28
N PRO A 482 -34.36 -11.68 46.57
CA PRO A 482 -35.21 -12.41 47.52
C PRO A 482 -36.56 -11.70 47.70
N LEU A 483 -37.65 -12.43 47.47
CA LEU A 483 -39.01 -11.99 47.80
C LEU A 483 -39.14 -11.84 49.31
N ALA A 484 -39.48 -10.65 49.83
CA ALA A 484 -39.72 -10.51 51.26
C ALA A 484 -40.95 -11.35 51.66
N PRO A 485 -40.92 -12.04 52.82
CA PRO A 485 -42.05 -12.85 53.26
C PRO A 485 -43.32 -11.98 53.36
N PRO A 486 -44.48 -12.49 52.93
CA PRO A 486 -45.73 -11.75 53.01
C PRO A 486 -46.00 -11.38 54.47
N ALA A 487 -46.31 -10.11 54.73
CA ALA A 487 -46.71 -9.69 56.07
C ALA A 487 -47.96 -10.50 56.50
N PRO A 488 -47.99 -11.06 57.72
CA PRO A 488 -49.11 -11.88 58.16
C PRO A 488 -50.42 -11.10 58.07
N ALA A 489 -51.45 -11.71 57.49
CA ALA A 489 -52.78 -11.12 57.42
C ALA A 489 -53.27 -10.84 58.85
N LYS A 490 -53.62 -9.60 59.16
CA LYS A 490 -54.07 -9.22 60.52
C LYS A 490 -55.49 -9.74 60.83
N THR A 491 -56.21 -10.21 59.81
CA THR A 491 -57.58 -10.72 59.93
C THR A 491 -57.87 -11.82 58.91
N PRO A 492 -58.79 -12.77 59.19
CA PRO A 492 -59.18 -13.85 58.26
C PRO A 492 -59.75 -13.39 56.91
N TYR A 493 -60.18 -12.13 56.79
CA TYR A 493 -60.80 -11.56 55.58
C TYR A 493 -59.83 -10.70 54.75
N GLN A 494 -58.55 -10.59 55.16
CA GLN A 494 -57.54 -9.91 54.36
C GLN A 494 -56.89 -10.92 53.41
N SER A 495 -57.07 -10.73 52.10
CA SER A 495 -56.22 -11.37 51.10
C SER A 495 -54.75 -11.04 51.41
N GLY A 496 -53.92 -12.06 51.64
CA GLY A 496 -52.50 -11.88 51.98
C GLY A 496 -51.84 -10.91 51.02
N ARG A 497 -51.13 -9.90 51.56
CA ARG A 497 -50.34 -8.98 50.73
C ARG A 497 -49.29 -9.82 50.00
N ALA A 498 -49.24 -9.69 48.67
CA ALA A 498 -48.21 -10.32 47.87
C ALA A 498 -46.82 -9.94 48.43
N PRO A 499 -45.82 -10.85 48.39
CA PRO A 499 -44.46 -10.55 48.82
C PRO A 499 -43.99 -9.26 48.15
N GLN A 500 -43.58 -8.29 48.97
CA GLN A 500 -43.02 -7.01 48.52
C GLN A 500 -41.50 -7.17 48.42
N ILE A 501 -40.88 -6.55 47.44
CA ILE A 501 -39.43 -6.65 47.23
C ILE A 501 -38.75 -5.66 48.18
N ALA A 502 -37.53 -5.97 48.64
CA ALA A 502 -36.76 -5.04 49.46
C ALA A 502 -36.58 -3.71 48.69
N GLN A 503 -37.12 -2.60 49.22
CA GLN A 503 -37.14 -1.30 48.53
C GLN A 503 -35.73 -0.83 48.08
N GLY A 504 -34.68 -1.24 48.78
CA GLY A 504 -33.29 -0.85 48.48
C GLY A 504 -32.75 -1.35 47.13
N ASP A 505 -33.05 -2.60 46.74
CA ASP A 505 -32.51 -3.20 45.51
C ASP A 505 -33.25 -2.67 44.27
N GLN A 506 -34.57 -2.47 44.40
CA GLN A 506 -35.39 -1.82 43.39
C GLN A 506 -34.95 -0.36 43.17
N GLU A 507 -34.68 0.39 44.24
CA GLU A 507 -34.17 1.77 44.13
C GLU A 507 -32.79 1.83 43.46
N ALA A 508 -31.92 0.85 43.69
CA ALA A 508 -30.60 0.77 43.07
C ALA A 508 -30.72 0.53 41.56
N LEU A 509 -31.57 -0.40 41.13
CA LEU A 509 -31.87 -0.65 39.72
C LEU A 509 -32.53 0.58 39.07
N ASP A 510 -33.51 1.20 39.72
CA ASP A 510 -34.20 2.39 39.22
C ASP A 510 -33.25 3.57 39.01
N ARG A 511 -32.27 3.77 39.91
CA ARG A 511 -31.22 4.77 39.72
C ARG A 511 -30.42 4.49 38.46
N ARG A 512 -30.05 3.24 38.19
CA ARG A 512 -29.32 2.86 36.96
C ARG A 512 -30.17 3.08 35.71
N ILE A 513 -31.45 2.69 35.74
CA ILE A 513 -32.40 2.87 34.61
C ILE A 513 -32.53 4.35 34.24
N ARG A 514 -32.62 5.26 35.21
CA ARG A 514 -32.76 6.71 34.94
C ARG A 514 -31.57 7.33 34.19
N HIS A 515 -30.40 6.71 34.22
CA HIS A 515 -29.21 7.19 33.52
C HIS A 515 -29.06 6.56 32.12
N LEU A 516 -29.95 5.64 31.73
CA LEU A 516 -29.91 5.03 30.41
C LEU A 516 -30.58 5.96 29.37
N PRO A 517 -29.91 6.23 28.24
CA PRO A 517 -30.48 7.01 27.14
C PRO A 517 -31.55 6.23 26.36
N GLU A 518 -32.36 6.93 25.57
CA GLU A 518 -33.29 6.30 24.62
C GLU A 518 -32.53 5.64 23.47
N LEU A 519 -32.80 4.36 23.23
CA LEU A 519 -32.01 3.54 22.32
C LEU A 519 -32.33 3.80 20.85
N ASP A 520 -33.60 4.08 20.51
CA ASP A 520 -34.02 4.31 19.13
C ASP A 520 -33.35 5.55 18.52
N ALA A 521 -33.37 6.69 19.24
CA ALA A 521 -32.69 7.91 18.80
C ALA A 521 -31.16 7.72 18.66
N LEU A 522 -30.54 6.94 19.56
CA LEU A 522 -29.13 6.59 19.47
C LEU A 522 -28.82 5.70 18.26
N LEU A 523 -29.69 4.73 17.98
CA LEU A 523 -29.57 3.84 16.84
C LEU A 523 -29.71 4.61 15.53
N GLU A 524 -30.71 5.49 15.42
CA GLU A 524 -30.91 6.37 14.27
C GLU A 524 -29.69 7.24 13.99
N SER A 525 -29.13 7.87 15.03
CA SER A 525 -27.90 8.65 14.92
C SER A 525 -26.70 7.79 14.51
N ALA A 526 -26.52 6.62 15.12
CA ALA A 526 -25.40 5.73 14.83
C ALA A 526 -25.46 5.16 13.40
N VAL A 527 -26.63 4.67 12.97
CA VAL A 527 -26.86 4.18 11.61
C VAL A 527 -26.74 5.31 10.59
N GLY A 528 -27.26 6.50 10.89
CA GLY A 528 -27.12 7.68 10.04
C GLY A 528 -25.65 8.07 9.84
N ASN A 529 -24.84 8.07 10.91
CA ASN A 529 -23.40 8.32 10.82
C ASN A 529 -22.68 7.22 10.03
N HIS A 530 -23.05 5.95 10.23
CA HIS A 530 -22.48 4.84 9.46
C HIS A 530 -22.82 4.94 7.97
N LEU A 531 -24.08 5.26 7.63
CA LEU A 531 -24.51 5.52 6.26
C LEU A 531 -23.69 6.66 5.63
N GLN A 532 -23.48 7.78 6.35
CA GLN A 532 -22.66 8.87 5.84
C GLN A 532 -21.21 8.44 5.56
N GLN A 533 -20.63 7.56 6.39
CA GLN A 533 -19.29 7.00 6.15
C GLN A 533 -19.26 6.13 4.89
N LEU A 534 -20.26 5.25 4.72
CA LEU A 534 -20.40 4.41 3.52
C LEU A 534 -20.59 5.26 2.25
N GLN A 535 -21.43 6.28 2.30
CA GLN A 535 -21.62 7.23 1.19
C GLN A 535 -20.34 7.99 0.88
N GLY A 536 -19.60 8.44 1.89
CA GLY A 536 -18.30 9.09 1.72
C GLY A 536 -17.29 8.18 1.01
N ALA A 537 -17.23 6.90 1.40
CA ALA A 537 -16.35 5.94 0.75
C ALA A 537 -16.76 5.62 -0.68
N TYR A 538 -18.06 5.51 -0.93
CA TYR A 538 -18.58 5.33 -2.28
C TYR A 538 -18.27 6.54 -3.18
N ALA A 539 -18.36 7.77 -2.66
CA ALA A 539 -17.94 8.96 -3.39
C ALA A 539 -16.45 8.92 -3.76
N VAL A 540 -15.58 8.45 -2.85
CA VAL A 540 -14.14 8.27 -3.14
C VAL A 540 -13.93 7.20 -4.21
N LYS A 541 -14.63 6.06 -4.15
CA LYS A 541 -14.63 5.03 -5.20
C LYS A 541 -15.00 5.63 -6.57
N LEU A 542 -16.06 6.41 -6.64
CA LEU A 542 -16.51 7.06 -7.88
C LEU A 542 -15.46 8.05 -8.43
N LYS A 543 -14.80 8.85 -7.56
CA LYS A 543 -13.69 9.72 -7.97
C LYS A 543 -12.54 8.93 -8.59
N LEU A 544 -12.16 7.80 -7.99
CA LEU A 544 -11.11 6.93 -8.51
C LEU A 544 -11.49 6.35 -9.87
N MET A 545 -12.72 5.83 -10.01
CA MET A 545 -13.23 5.29 -11.27
C MET A 545 -13.18 6.34 -12.39
N LEU A 546 -13.66 7.56 -12.12
CA LEU A 546 -13.65 8.65 -13.10
C LEU A 546 -12.23 9.10 -13.45
N ALA A 547 -11.31 9.13 -12.48
CA ALA A 547 -9.90 9.48 -12.71
C ALA A 547 -9.14 8.44 -13.55
N GLN A 548 -9.58 7.19 -13.55
CA GLN A 548 -9.01 6.10 -14.34
C GLN A 548 -9.55 6.03 -15.78
N LEU A 549 -10.50 6.88 -16.16
CA LEU A 549 -10.96 6.94 -17.55
C LEU A 549 -9.87 7.47 -18.49
N PRO A 550 -9.91 7.13 -19.79
CA PRO A 550 -9.00 7.71 -20.76
C PRO A 550 -9.18 9.23 -20.86
N LEU A 551 -8.16 9.90 -21.40
CA LEU A 551 -8.09 11.37 -21.41
C LEU A 551 -9.28 12.03 -22.10
N ALA A 552 -9.76 11.46 -23.21
CA ALA A 552 -10.87 12.03 -23.98
C ALA A 552 -12.15 12.08 -23.13
N GLU A 553 -12.48 10.99 -22.44
CA GLU A 553 -13.62 10.88 -21.54
C GLU A 553 -13.48 11.83 -20.35
N ARG A 554 -12.29 11.89 -19.71
CA ARG A 554 -12.04 12.81 -18.59
C ARG A 554 -12.22 14.28 -18.99
N THR A 555 -11.73 14.64 -20.17
CA THR A 555 -11.84 16.00 -20.71
C THR A 555 -13.29 16.35 -21.02
N MET A 556 -14.02 15.43 -21.66
CA MET A 556 -15.43 15.59 -21.97
C MET A 556 -16.27 15.78 -20.71
N ILE A 557 -16.05 14.97 -19.66
CA ILE A 557 -16.78 15.09 -18.38
C ILE A 557 -16.41 16.40 -17.66
N GLU A 558 -15.14 16.80 -17.66
CA GLU A 558 -14.70 18.01 -16.96
C GLU A 558 -15.21 19.29 -17.62
N LEU A 559 -15.24 19.36 -18.95
CA LEU A 559 -15.67 20.55 -19.70
C LEU A 559 -17.17 20.56 -20.03
N GLY A 560 -17.79 19.41 -20.29
CA GLY A 560 -19.18 19.27 -20.75
C GLY A 560 -20.24 19.51 -19.69
N LYS A 561 -21.48 19.81 -20.07
CA LYS A 561 -22.61 19.84 -19.12
C LYS A 561 -22.97 18.40 -18.72
N VAL A 562 -23.12 18.13 -17.43
CA VAL A 562 -23.42 16.78 -16.91
C VAL A 562 -24.82 16.73 -16.30
N GLN A 563 -25.60 15.72 -16.69
CA GLN A 563 -26.91 15.41 -16.12
C GLN A 563 -26.90 13.96 -15.63
N LEU A 564 -27.48 13.73 -14.46
CA LEU A 564 -27.56 12.40 -13.85
C LEU A 564 -29.01 11.94 -13.86
N PHE A 565 -29.22 10.65 -14.08
CA PHE A 565 -30.53 10.03 -14.14
C PHE A 565 -30.54 8.70 -13.38
N THR A 566 -31.67 8.38 -12.77
CA THR A 566 -31.96 7.07 -12.18
C THR A 566 -33.01 6.35 -13.01
N LEU A 567 -33.02 5.03 -12.90
CA LEU A 567 -34.05 4.18 -13.48
C LEU A 567 -34.94 3.67 -12.36
N ARG A 568 -36.24 3.54 -12.62
CA ARG A 568 -37.18 2.87 -11.72
C ARG A 568 -38.22 2.05 -12.47
N GLY A 569 -38.81 1.11 -11.75
CA GLY A 569 -39.99 0.38 -12.18
C GLY A 569 -41.28 1.20 -12.00
N GLU A 570 -42.37 0.62 -12.48
CA GLU A 570 -43.72 1.14 -12.25
C GLU A 570 -44.13 0.92 -10.80
N THR A 571 -44.85 1.88 -10.22
CA THR A 571 -45.35 1.77 -8.83
C THR A 571 -46.69 1.05 -8.75
N ASP A 572 -47.41 0.94 -9.87
CA ASP A 572 -48.78 0.43 -9.98
C ASP A 572 -49.84 1.15 -9.11
N VAL A 573 -49.44 2.26 -8.46
CA VAL A 573 -50.29 3.17 -7.69
C VAL A 573 -50.87 4.23 -8.61
N ILE A 574 -52.08 4.72 -8.29
CA ILE A 574 -52.69 5.80 -9.05
C ILE A 574 -51.89 7.09 -8.94
N GLN A 575 -51.81 7.85 -10.03
CA GLN A 575 -50.88 8.97 -10.15
C GLN A 575 -51.05 10.04 -9.06
N VAL A 576 -52.28 10.23 -8.55
CA VAL A 576 -52.59 11.20 -7.49
C VAL A 576 -52.10 10.75 -6.10
N GLU A 577 -51.99 9.43 -5.88
CA GLU A 577 -51.53 8.83 -4.61
C GLU A 577 -50.06 8.41 -4.67
N GLU A 578 -49.39 8.57 -5.82
CA GLU A 578 -47.98 8.23 -5.98
C GLU A 578 -47.09 9.19 -5.16
N THR A 579 -46.59 8.71 -4.03
CA THR A 579 -45.66 9.45 -3.17
C THR A 579 -44.21 9.25 -3.61
N GLN A 580 -43.30 10.09 -3.11
CA GLN A 580 -41.86 9.90 -3.34
C GLN A 580 -41.36 8.56 -2.76
N ALA A 581 -41.91 8.11 -1.64
CA ALA A 581 -41.60 6.81 -1.05
C ALA A 581 -41.97 5.65 -1.99
N HIS A 582 -43.14 5.71 -2.65
CA HIS A 582 -43.53 4.72 -3.66
C HIS A 582 -42.52 4.66 -4.82
N ARG A 583 -42.04 5.82 -5.30
CA ARG A 583 -41.04 5.89 -6.38
C ARG A 583 -39.68 5.37 -5.94
N ASP A 584 -39.24 5.77 -4.74
CA ASP A 584 -37.93 5.41 -4.18
C ASP A 584 -37.82 3.91 -3.89
N ALA A 585 -38.93 3.24 -3.56
CA ALA A 585 -39.02 1.79 -3.38
C ALA A 585 -38.84 1.01 -4.70
N GLN A 586 -39.24 1.59 -5.83
CA GLN A 586 -39.07 1.00 -7.17
C GLN A 586 -37.78 1.44 -7.88
N ARG A 587 -36.96 2.27 -7.22
CA ARG A 587 -35.72 2.82 -7.81
C ARG A 587 -34.65 1.74 -7.89
N ALA A 588 -34.06 1.61 -9.07
CA ALA A 588 -32.95 0.73 -9.34
C ALA A 588 -31.63 1.44 -8.98
N ARG A 589 -31.10 1.17 -7.78
CA ARG A 589 -30.02 1.94 -7.13
C ARG A 589 -28.61 1.45 -7.45
N GLN A 590 -28.46 0.33 -8.15
CA GLN A 590 -27.14 -0.28 -8.42
C GLN A 590 -26.41 0.38 -9.59
N ALA A 591 -27.06 1.28 -10.32
CA ALA A 591 -26.42 2.09 -11.35
C ALA A 591 -27.05 3.47 -11.50
N THR A 592 -26.26 4.41 -12.02
CA THR A 592 -26.69 5.75 -12.38
C THR A 592 -26.32 6.02 -13.84
N LEU A 593 -27.26 6.57 -14.60
CA LEU A 593 -27.01 7.00 -15.97
C LEU A 593 -26.52 8.45 -15.97
N MET A 594 -25.35 8.70 -16.56
CA MET A 594 -24.74 10.01 -16.66
C MET A 594 -24.69 10.46 -18.11
N ARG A 595 -25.45 11.51 -18.45
CA ARG A 595 -25.39 12.18 -19.76
C ARG A 595 -24.39 13.32 -19.70
N VAL A 596 -23.54 13.40 -20.71
CA VAL A 596 -22.54 14.46 -20.86
C VAL A 596 -22.70 15.10 -22.23
N GLU A 597 -22.81 16.42 -22.25
CA GLU A 597 -22.98 17.22 -23.47
C GLU A 597 -21.80 18.20 -23.60
N HIS A 598 -21.03 18.08 -24.68
CA HIS A 598 -19.88 18.93 -24.96
C HIS A 598 -19.73 19.12 -26.47
N ASP A 599 -19.61 20.37 -26.94
CA ASP A 599 -19.47 20.71 -28.37
C ASP A 599 -20.49 20.02 -29.29
N GLN A 600 -21.77 20.06 -28.92
CA GLN A 600 -22.90 19.40 -29.62
C GLN A 600 -22.87 17.86 -29.63
N ALA A 601 -21.82 17.22 -29.10
CA ALA A 601 -21.80 15.78 -28.91
C ALA A 601 -22.47 15.41 -27.57
N VAL A 602 -23.36 14.41 -27.61
CA VAL A 602 -23.99 13.82 -26.43
C VAL A 602 -23.45 12.41 -26.24
N VAL A 603 -22.97 12.10 -25.04
CA VAL A 603 -22.50 10.77 -24.66
C VAL A 603 -23.10 10.37 -23.34
N TYR A 604 -23.47 9.10 -23.24
CA TYR A 604 -24.00 8.52 -22.01
C TYR A 604 -22.99 7.59 -21.36
N TYR A 605 -22.98 7.54 -20.04
CA TYR A 605 -22.17 6.63 -19.24
C TYR A 605 -23.06 5.94 -18.20
N GLU A 606 -23.05 4.61 -18.20
CA GLU A 606 -23.69 3.82 -17.15
C GLU A 606 -22.67 3.58 -16.04
N VAL A 607 -22.92 4.15 -14.85
CA VAL A 607 -22.03 4.10 -13.69
C VAL A 607 -22.58 3.11 -12.67
N PHE A 608 -22.03 1.90 -12.62
CA PHE A 608 -22.47 0.83 -11.73
C PHE A 608 -21.76 0.87 -10.38
N ALA A 609 -22.49 0.60 -9.30
CA ALA A 609 -21.97 0.52 -7.93
C ALA A 609 -20.92 -0.60 -7.75
N SER A 610 -21.03 -1.67 -8.56
CA SER A 610 -20.03 -2.75 -8.65
C SER A 610 -18.65 -2.27 -9.12
N GLY A 611 -18.56 -1.08 -9.74
CA GLY A 611 -17.30 -0.49 -10.19
C GLY A 611 -17.13 -0.48 -11.71
N LYS A 612 -18.13 -0.95 -12.48
CA LYS A 612 -18.10 -0.90 -13.94
C LYS A 612 -18.62 0.44 -14.46
N LEU A 613 -17.93 1.03 -15.43
CA LEU A 613 -18.37 2.24 -16.13
C LEU A 613 -18.42 1.94 -17.63
N ILE A 614 -19.60 2.08 -18.23
CA ILE A 614 -19.86 1.72 -19.63
C ILE A 614 -20.21 2.98 -20.41
N LYS A 615 -19.43 3.28 -21.45
CA LYS A 615 -19.74 4.34 -22.41
C LYS A 615 -20.80 3.83 -23.39
N ARG A 616 -21.89 4.59 -23.54
CA ARG A 616 -23.00 4.32 -24.46
C ARG A 616 -23.06 5.44 -25.51
N THR A 617 -22.96 5.03 -26.77
CA THR A 617 -23.00 5.91 -27.95
C THR A 617 -24.17 5.57 -28.88
N ASP A 618 -24.94 4.56 -28.50
CA ASP A 618 -26.11 4.01 -29.20
C ASP A 618 -27.44 4.64 -28.76
N LEU A 619 -27.42 5.48 -27.73
CA LEU A 619 -28.62 6.12 -27.16
C LEU A 619 -28.96 7.43 -27.90
N PRO A 620 -30.25 7.82 -27.96
CA PRO A 620 -30.65 9.09 -28.56
C PRO A 620 -30.20 10.29 -27.73
N ASP A 621 -30.03 11.46 -28.37
CA ASP A 621 -29.57 12.71 -27.72
C ASP A 621 -30.51 13.21 -26.61
N ALA A 622 -31.80 12.89 -26.73
CA ALA A 622 -32.86 13.17 -25.77
C ALA A 622 -33.58 11.87 -25.39
N LEU A 623 -33.59 11.56 -24.09
CA LEU A 623 -34.34 10.44 -23.52
C LEU A 623 -35.72 10.92 -23.07
N GLU A 624 -36.73 10.05 -23.19
CA GLU A 624 -38.03 10.27 -22.58
C GLU A 624 -37.91 10.20 -21.05
N LEU A 625 -38.36 11.25 -20.37
CA LEU A 625 -38.27 11.37 -18.90
C LEU A 625 -39.66 11.26 -18.28
N GLY A 626 -39.74 10.66 -17.09
CA GLY A 626 -40.97 10.63 -16.28
C GLY A 626 -42.02 9.59 -16.72
N GLY A 627 -41.73 8.80 -17.76
CA GLY A 627 -42.64 7.77 -18.27
C GLY A 627 -43.83 8.36 -19.04
N VAL A 628 -44.83 7.53 -19.32
CA VAL A 628 -46.04 7.89 -20.06
C VAL A 628 -47.30 7.68 -19.22
N THR A 629 -48.32 8.49 -19.44
CA THR A 629 -49.60 8.35 -18.73
C THR A 629 -50.40 7.18 -19.28
N GLY A 630 -50.60 6.14 -18.48
CA GLY A 630 -51.44 4.99 -18.77
C GLY A 630 -52.78 5.03 -18.02
N LYS A 631 -53.71 4.15 -18.42
CA LYS A 631 -55.01 3.95 -17.75
C LYS A 631 -55.04 2.56 -17.11
N LYS A 632 -55.47 2.48 -15.85
CA LYS A 632 -55.67 1.23 -15.10
C LYS A 632 -57.14 1.11 -14.68
N PRO A 633 -57.84 0.02 -14.99
CA PRO A 633 -59.21 -0.18 -14.52
C PRO A 633 -59.19 -0.53 -13.02
N ILE A 634 -60.01 0.16 -12.23
CA ILE A 634 -60.23 -0.12 -10.81
C ILE A 634 -61.70 -0.51 -10.62
N GLY A 635 -61.93 -1.55 -9.83
CA GLY A 635 -63.27 -2.00 -9.46
C GLY A 635 -63.95 -1.00 -8.53
N THR A 636 -65.14 -0.53 -8.90
CA THR A 636 -65.98 0.35 -8.10
C THR A 636 -67.34 -0.33 -7.84
N ARG A 637 -68.10 0.16 -6.85
CA ARG A 637 -69.46 -0.34 -6.56
C ARG A 637 -70.44 -0.23 -7.74
N ARG A 638 -70.11 0.51 -8.82
CA ARG A 638 -70.94 0.69 -10.03
C ARG A 638 -70.26 0.23 -11.34
N GLY A 639 -69.20 -0.60 -11.29
CA GLY A 639 -68.48 -1.10 -12.48
C GLY A 639 -66.97 -0.81 -12.44
N SER A 640 -66.28 -0.80 -13.58
CA SER A 640 -64.86 -0.42 -13.67
C SER A 640 -64.70 1.04 -14.08
N SER A 641 -63.84 1.78 -13.37
CA SER A 641 -63.42 3.14 -13.76
C SER A 641 -61.94 3.13 -14.09
N ASN A 642 -61.54 3.85 -15.15
CA ASN A 642 -60.15 3.98 -15.55
C ASN A 642 -59.49 5.12 -14.77
N VAL A 643 -58.46 4.81 -14.00
CA VAL A 643 -57.65 5.79 -13.27
C VAL A 643 -56.28 5.94 -13.93
N LEU A 644 -55.72 7.13 -13.86
CA LEU A 644 -54.41 7.44 -14.45
C LEU A 644 -53.28 6.85 -13.60
N VAL A 645 -52.32 6.22 -14.26
CA VAL A 645 -51.11 5.62 -13.67
C VAL A 645 -49.90 5.99 -14.52
N THR A 646 -48.73 6.12 -13.90
CA THR A 646 -47.48 6.33 -14.63
C THR A 646 -46.94 4.99 -15.12
N ARG A 647 -46.76 4.83 -16.44
CA ARG A 647 -46.21 3.62 -17.08
C ARG A 647 -44.81 3.87 -17.60
N GLY A 648 -43.98 2.84 -17.56
CA GLY A 648 -42.65 2.85 -18.17
C GLY A 648 -42.73 2.73 -19.69
N THR A 649 -41.62 3.05 -20.34
CA THR A 649 -41.46 2.85 -21.78
C THR A 649 -40.37 1.83 -22.07
N GLN A 650 -40.36 1.33 -23.30
CA GLN A 650 -39.34 0.38 -23.73
C GLN A 650 -38.01 1.10 -23.89
N MET A 651 -36.99 0.67 -23.14
CA MET A 651 -35.70 1.33 -23.07
C MET A 651 -34.53 0.34 -23.20
N PRO A 652 -33.41 0.75 -23.84
CA PRO A 652 -32.21 -0.08 -24.08
C PRO A 652 -31.30 -0.20 -22.83
N PHE A 653 -31.89 -0.43 -21.66
CA PHE A 653 -31.19 -0.61 -20.39
C PHE A 653 -31.49 -2.00 -19.82
N ASP A 654 -30.47 -2.65 -19.26
CA ASP A 654 -30.65 -3.89 -18.48
C ASP A 654 -31.14 -3.54 -17.07
N PHE A 655 -32.45 -3.33 -16.92
CA PHE A 655 -33.04 -2.89 -15.65
C PHE A 655 -32.73 -3.86 -14.50
N ALA A 656 -32.64 -5.16 -14.79
CA ALA A 656 -32.25 -6.16 -13.80
C ALA A 656 -30.84 -5.90 -13.23
N ALA A 657 -29.89 -5.49 -14.07
CA ALA A 657 -28.55 -5.10 -13.62
C ALA A 657 -28.58 -3.80 -12.79
N TYR A 658 -29.44 -2.83 -13.12
CA TYR A 658 -29.63 -1.61 -12.33
C TYR A 658 -30.27 -1.88 -10.96
N THR A 659 -31.05 -2.96 -10.81
CA THR A 659 -31.70 -3.32 -9.55
C THR A 659 -30.82 -4.23 -8.70
N THR A 660 -30.16 -5.21 -9.33
CA THR A 660 -29.42 -6.27 -8.60
C THR A 660 -27.92 -6.04 -8.52
N GLY A 661 -27.35 -5.19 -9.39
CA GLY A 661 -25.90 -4.96 -9.47
C GLY A 661 -25.17 -6.06 -10.24
N SER A 662 -25.91 -6.97 -10.90
CA SER A 662 -25.33 -8.00 -11.75
C SER A 662 -24.59 -7.43 -12.96
N ALA A 663 -23.74 -8.24 -13.59
CA ALA A 663 -23.01 -7.80 -14.77
C ALA A 663 -24.01 -7.43 -15.91
N PRO A 664 -23.95 -6.20 -16.45
CA PRO A 664 -24.91 -5.74 -17.43
C PRO A 664 -24.77 -6.51 -18.74
N ARG A 665 -25.89 -6.95 -19.29
CA ARG A 665 -25.95 -7.69 -20.56
C ARG A 665 -26.09 -6.71 -21.73
N PRO A 666 -25.31 -6.87 -22.81
CA PRO A 666 -25.37 -5.99 -23.96
C PRO A 666 -26.68 -6.19 -24.75
N GLY A 667 -27.21 -5.11 -25.34
CA GLY A 667 -28.35 -5.18 -26.28
C GLY A 667 -29.72 -5.49 -25.65
N VAL A 668 -29.84 -5.48 -24.32
CA VAL A 668 -31.13 -5.72 -23.63
C VAL A 668 -32.07 -4.54 -23.82
N MET A 669 -33.32 -4.85 -24.18
CA MET A 669 -34.44 -3.91 -24.23
C MET A 669 -35.43 -4.28 -23.13
N THR A 670 -35.61 -3.41 -22.14
CA THR A 670 -36.59 -3.62 -21.06
C THR A 670 -37.86 -2.85 -21.38
N SER A 671 -39.03 -3.50 -21.27
CA SER A 671 -40.33 -2.96 -21.72
C SER A 671 -40.93 -1.87 -20.83
N SER A 672 -40.59 -1.84 -19.54
CA SER A 672 -41.24 -0.98 -18.54
C SER A 672 -40.22 -0.28 -17.65
N VAL A 673 -39.55 0.74 -18.19
CA VAL A 673 -38.56 1.55 -17.46
C VAL A 673 -38.99 3.00 -17.44
N ILE A 674 -38.84 3.65 -16.27
CA ILE A 674 -39.04 5.09 -16.12
C ILE A 674 -37.68 5.72 -15.79
N VAL A 675 -37.27 6.71 -16.60
CA VAL A 675 -36.05 7.50 -16.39
C VAL A 675 -36.39 8.78 -15.63
N GLU A 676 -35.73 9.04 -14.50
CA GLU A 676 -35.94 10.23 -13.69
C GLU A 676 -34.63 11.01 -13.50
N PRO A 677 -34.67 12.36 -13.48
CA PRO A 677 -33.50 13.17 -13.22
C PRO A 677 -33.03 13.01 -11.75
N LEU A 678 -31.72 12.86 -11.56
CA LEU A 678 -31.07 12.84 -10.25
C LEU A 678 -30.48 14.22 -9.94
N GLY A 679 -31.34 15.10 -9.43
CA GLY A 679 -30.99 16.48 -9.11
C GLY A 679 -30.82 17.38 -10.34
N GLY A 680 -30.28 18.58 -10.12
CA GLY A 680 -30.06 19.57 -11.18
C GLY A 680 -28.84 19.27 -12.06
N ALA A 681 -28.84 19.82 -13.28
CA ALA A 681 -27.69 19.73 -14.19
C ALA A 681 -26.44 20.41 -13.61
N ILE A 682 -25.30 19.77 -13.76
CA ILE A 682 -23.98 20.30 -13.40
C ILE A 682 -23.42 21.05 -14.61
N ALA A 683 -23.18 22.34 -14.44
CA ALA A 683 -22.81 23.24 -15.54
C ALA A 683 -21.50 22.86 -16.24
N SER A 684 -21.40 23.22 -17.51
CA SER A 684 -20.17 23.15 -18.30
C SER A 684 -19.10 24.06 -17.72
N ARG A 685 -17.83 23.71 -17.94
CA ARG A 685 -16.68 24.50 -17.53
C ARG A 685 -15.93 25.00 -18.75
N LYS A 686 -15.51 26.27 -18.74
CA LYS A 686 -14.64 26.81 -19.78
C LYS A 686 -13.25 26.18 -19.67
N LEU A 687 -12.66 25.89 -20.83
CA LEU A 687 -11.26 25.51 -20.91
C LEU A 687 -10.39 26.59 -20.23
N PRO A 688 -9.43 26.23 -19.37
CA PRO A 688 -8.54 27.20 -18.77
C PRO A 688 -7.76 27.99 -19.84
N ALA A 689 -7.66 29.31 -19.69
CA ALA A 689 -7.09 30.20 -20.72
C ALA A 689 -5.66 29.83 -21.18
N ASN A 690 -4.87 29.19 -20.30
CA ASN A 690 -3.48 28.82 -20.58
C ASN A 690 -3.34 27.45 -21.29
N HIS A 691 -4.44 26.83 -21.69
CA HIS A 691 -4.46 25.50 -22.30
C HIS A 691 -5.19 25.49 -23.64
N THR A 692 -4.67 24.68 -24.56
CA THR A 692 -5.42 24.16 -25.71
C THR A 692 -6.09 22.84 -25.35
N LEU A 693 -7.11 22.42 -26.10
CA LEU A 693 -7.75 21.11 -25.91
C LEU A 693 -6.75 19.95 -25.98
N GLN A 694 -5.75 20.03 -26.86
CA GLN A 694 -4.72 18.98 -27.02
C GLN A 694 -3.75 18.93 -25.84
N SER A 695 -3.47 20.07 -25.21
CA SER A 695 -2.56 20.17 -24.06
C SER A 695 -3.24 19.97 -22.71
N TYR A 696 -4.57 19.98 -22.67
CA TYR A 696 -5.32 19.99 -21.43
C TYR A 696 -5.44 18.58 -20.83
N VAL A 697 -4.93 18.41 -19.62
CA VAL A 697 -5.12 17.21 -18.82
C VAL A 697 -5.83 17.61 -17.53
N PRO A 698 -7.10 17.20 -17.33
CA PRO A 698 -7.85 17.60 -16.15
C PRO A 698 -7.34 16.87 -14.91
N ASN A 699 -7.16 17.55 -13.78
CA ASN A 699 -7.00 16.88 -12.47
C ASN A 699 -8.34 16.30 -12.00
N THR A 700 -8.75 15.17 -12.59
CA THR A 700 -10.09 14.58 -12.41
C THR A 700 -10.33 14.18 -10.96
N TYR A 701 -9.38 13.56 -10.28
CA TYR A 701 -9.53 13.19 -8.87
C TYR A 701 -9.67 14.42 -7.96
N GLY A 702 -8.88 15.46 -8.21
CA GLY A 702 -8.91 16.73 -7.46
C GLY A 702 -10.01 17.71 -7.89
N SER A 703 -10.79 17.39 -8.93
CA SER A 703 -11.78 18.30 -9.51
C SER A 703 -12.99 18.48 -8.60
N ARG A 704 -13.38 19.74 -8.37
CA ARG A 704 -14.61 20.08 -7.64
C ARG A 704 -15.86 19.58 -8.35
N LYS A 705 -15.85 19.57 -9.69
CA LYS A 705 -16.97 19.11 -10.50
C LYS A 705 -17.15 17.60 -10.38
N ILE A 706 -16.05 16.85 -10.46
CA ILE A 706 -16.05 15.40 -10.26
C ILE A 706 -16.48 15.05 -8.84
N ALA A 707 -16.01 15.80 -7.83
CA ALA A 707 -16.49 15.64 -6.47
C ALA A 707 -18.00 15.89 -6.35
N ALA A 708 -18.55 16.88 -7.05
CA ALA A 708 -20.00 17.15 -7.07
C ALA A 708 -20.79 16.00 -7.72
N ILE A 709 -20.29 15.44 -8.84
CA ILE A 709 -20.88 14.25 -9.49
C ILE A 709 -20.87 13.06 -8.53
N ALA A 710 -19.70 12.73 -7.97
CA ALA A 710 -19.52 11.59 -7.08
C ALA A 710 -20.38 11.71 -5.81
N ASN A 711 -20.41 12.89 -5.18
CA ASN A 711 -21.23 13.13 -3.99
C ASN A 711 -22.74 13.09 -4.31
N ARG A 712 -23.16 13.55 -5.49
CA ARG A 712 -24.57 13.49 -5.91
C ARG A 712 -25.03 12.05 -6.05
N ILE A 713 -24.25 11.22 -6.75
CA ILE A 713 -24.53 9.79 -6.90
C ILE A 713 -24.52 9.10 -5.54
N ALA A 714 -23.49 9.35 -4.72
CA ALA A 714 -23.32 8.64 -3.46
C ALA A 714 -24.37 8.99 -2.40
N ARG A 715 -24.93 10.21 -2.41
CA ARG A 715 -25.96 10.62 -1.46
C ARG A 715 -27.36 10.29 -1.93
N ASP A 716 -27.66 10.58 -3.20
CA ASP A 716 -29.04 10.58 -3.69
C ASP A 716 -29.42 9.25 -4.40
N ASN A 717 -28.41 8.46 -4.80
CA ASN A 717 -28.58 7.12 -5.39
C ASN A 717 -27.60 6.11 -4.78
N PHE A 718 -27.44 6.13 -3.45
CA PHE A 718 -26.67 5.11 -2.74
C PHE A 718 -27.29 3.73 -2.98
N TYR A 719 -26.44 2.72 -3.22
CA TYR A 719 -26.87 1.38 -3.65
C TYR A 719 -27.70 0.64 -2.60
N GLU A 720 -27.56 0.99 -1.32
CA GLU A 720 -28.34 0.46 -0.21
C GLU A 720 -29.26 1.56 0.37
N PRO A 721 -30.58 1.36 0.47
CA PRO A 721 -31.47 2.37 1.04
C PRO A 721 -31.30 2.46 2.56
N ALA A 722 -31.48 3.67 3.12
CA ALA A 722 -31.33 3.93 4.55
C ALA A 722 -32.29 3.07 5.40
N GLU A 723 -33.49 2.81 4.89
CA GLU A 723 -34.49 1.95 5.53
C GLU A 723 -34.01 0.50 5.67
N ALA A 724 -33.35 -0.06 4.63
CA ALA A 724 -32.81 -1.42 4.69
C ALA A 724 -31.65 -1.51 5.70
N LEU A 725 -30.77 -0.50 5.75
CA LEU A 725 -29.72 -0.42 6.77
C LEU A 725 -30.31 -0.34 8.18
N MET A 726 -31.38 0.45 8.37
CA MET A 726 -32.08 0.56 9.65
C MET A 726 -32.72 -0.76 10.07
N GLN A 727 -33.39 -1.45 9.14
CA GLN A 727 -33.99 -2.76 9.39
C GLN A 727 -32.94 -3.79 9.81
N ARG A 728 -31.80 -3.85 9.09
CA ARG A 728 -30.68 -4.73 9.44
C ARG A 728 -30.08 -4.38 10.80
N ALA A 729 -29.98 -3.09 11.14
CA ALA A 729 -29.43 -2.63 12.41
C ALA A 729 -30.36 -2.92 13.61
N ARG A 730 -31.68 -2.97 13.39
CA ARG A 730 -32.66 -3.23 14.45
C ARG A 730 -32.62 -4.68 14.94
N GLU A 731 -32.34 -5.65 14.06
CA GLU A 731 -32.44 -7.11 14.28
C GLU A 731 -33.76 -7.53 14.98
N PRO A 732 -34.65 -8.31 14.35
CA PRO A 732 -35.95 -8.62 14.95
C PRO A 732 -35.77 -9.43 16.24
N LEU A 733 -36.28 -8.91 17.36
CA LEU A 733 -36.25 -9.62 18.65
C LEU A 733 -37.33 -10.74 18.67
N PRO A 734 -37.08 -11.86 19.36
CA PRO A 734 -38.10 -12.89 19.56
C PRO A 734 -39.41 -12.35 20.14
N LEU A 735 -39.35 -11.35 21.04
CA LEU A 735 -40.52 -10.70 21.63
C LEU A 735 -41.28 -9.79 20.64
N GLU A 736 -40.59 -9.11 19.73
CA GLU A 736 -41.21 -8.28 18.69
C GLU A 736 -41.93 -9.16 17.68
N ASN A 737 -41.30 -10.25 17.24
CA ASN A 737 -41.94 -11.26 16.39
C ASN A 737 -43.22 -11.85 17.04
N ARG A 738 -43.28 -11.97 18.38
CA ARG A 738 -44.49 -12.40 19.11
C ARG A 738 -45.57 -11.30 19.19
N ARG A 739 -45.19 -10.03 19.19
CA ARG A 739 -46.11 -8.87 19.13
C ARG A 739 -46.63 -8.65 17.70
N GLU A 740 -45.84 -8.99 16.68
CA GLU A 740 -46.07 -8.72 15.26
C GLU A 740 -46.61 -9.90 14.44
N ALA A 741 -47.08 -10.99 15.07
CA ALA A 741 -47.62 -12.20 14.41
C ALA A 741 -48.94 -12.00 13.60
N ARG A 742 -49.04 -10.90 12.84
CA ARG A 742 -50.00 -10.61 11.77
C ARG A 742 -49.42 -9.87 10.56
N ALA A 743 -48.13 -9.57 10.48
CA ALA A 743 -47.52 -8.96 9.29
C ALA A 743 -46.51 -9.91 8.63
N GLY A 744 -46.63 -10.09 7.32
CA GLY A 744 -45.96 -11.13 6.54
C GLY A 744 -44.44 -10.98 6.38
N GLU A 745 -43.86 -12.12 6.01
CA GLU A 745 -42.44 -12.41 5.80
C GLU A 745 -41.70 -11.40 4.92
N HIS A 746 -40.50 -10.99 5.34
CA HIS A 746 -39.49 -10.41 4.47
C HIS A 746 -38.14 -11.06 4.74
N GLU A 747 -37.91 -12.21 4.09
CA GLU A 747 -36.57 -12.79 3.93
C GLU A 747 -35.93 -12.18 2.68
N PHE A 748 -35.34 -11.00 2.84
CA PHE A 748 -34.45 -10.41 1.85
C PHE A 748 -33.46 -9.57 2.65
N LEU A 749 -32.18 -9.55 2.27
CA LEU A 749 -31.06 -8.73 2.81
C LEU A 749 -29.85 -9.52 3.36
N LEU A 750 -29.46 -10.63 2.74
CA LEU A 750 -28.11 -11.20 2.93
C LEU A 750 -27.23 -11.23 1.66
N GLY A 751 -27.76 -10.82 0.49
CA GLY A 751 -27.08 -10.97 -0.80
C GLY A 751 -26.56 -9.71 -1.51
N PHE A 752 -26.75 -8.50 -0.99
CA PHE A 752 -26.67 -7.27 -1.81
C PHE A 752 -25.62 -6.22 -1.39
N VAL A 753 -24.59 -6.61 -0.64
CA VAL A 753 -23.59 -5.65 -0.16
C VAL A 753 -22.26 -5.88 -0.87
N PRO A 754 -21.87 -5.03 -1.86
CA PRO A 754 -20.47 -4.92 -2.26
C PRO A 754 -19.62 -4.75 -1.00
N PHE A 755 -18.48 -5.45 -0.87
CA PHE A 755 -17.59 -5.48 0.30
C PHE A 755 -17.92 -6.49 1.42
N LEU A 756 -19.05 -7.20 1.38
CA LEU A 756 -19.36 -8.22 2.40
C LEU A 756 -18.35 -9.39 2.41
N GLY A 757 -17.86 -9.79 1.23
CA GLY A 757 -16.90 -10.88 1.09
C GLY A 757 -15.51 -10.56 1.65
N ALA A 758 -15.06 -9.29 1.52
CA ALA A 758 -13.83 -8.81 2.12
C ALA A 758 -13.96 -8.74 3.66
N TYR A 759 -15.09 -8.21 4.13
CA TYR A 759 -15.43 -8.12 5.56
C TYR A 759 -15.49 -9.50 6.25
N GLN A 760 -16.18 -10.49 5.66
CA GLN A 760 -16.30 -11.82 6.23
C GLN A 760 -14.97 -12.59 6.28
N ALA A 761 -14.05 -12.32 5.35
CA ALA A 761 -12.72 -12.92 5.35
C ALA A 761 -11.78 -12.24 6.37
N PHE A 762 -11.85 -10.91 6.53
CA PHE A 762 -11.14 -10.22 7.63
C PHE A 762 -11.64 -10.64 9.02
N LYS A 763 -12.95 -10.85 9.18
CA LYS A 763 -13.55 -11.38 10.42
C LYS A 763 -13.08 -12.79 10.77
N ARG A 764 -12.77 -13.62 9.76
CA ARG A 764 -12.23 -14.97 9.92
C ARG A 764 -10.71 -15.01 10.11
N GLY A 765 -10.03 -13.86 10.14
CA GLY A 765 -8.57 -13.78 10.19
C GLY A 765 -7.88 -14.16 8.87
N ASP A 766 -8.64 -14.39 7.81
CA ASP A 766 -8.14 -14.73 6.48
C ASP A 766 -7.87 -13.45 5.68
N ILE A 767 -6.71 -12.87 5.95
CA ILE A 767 -6.26 -11.59 5.40
C ILE A 767 -6.06 -11.68 3.88
N ALA A 768 -5.59 -12.84 3.38
CA ALA A 768 -5.35 -13.07 1.96
C ALA A 768 -6.67 -13.15 1.18
N GLN A 769 -7.66 -13.89 1.70
CA GLN A 769 -9.00 -13.95 1.11
C GLN A 769 -9.75 -12.62 1.27
N GLY A 770 -9.53 -11.87 2.36
CA GLY A 770 -10.10 -10.53 2.58
C GLY A 770 -9.59 -9.48 1.61
N LEU A 771 -8.28 -9.48 1.34
CA LEU A 771 -7.66 -8.65 0.30
C LEU A 771 -8.05 -9.11 -1.11
N GLY A 772 -8.14 -10.41 -1.37
CA GLY A 772 -8.57 -10.97 -2.65
C GLY A 772 -10.03 -10.65 -2.99
N ASN A 773 -10.94 -10.76 -2.02
CA ASN A 773 -12.35 -10.39 -2.18
C ASN A 773 -12.53 -8.87 -2.30
N LEU A 774 -11.69 -8.07 -1.61
CA LEU A 774 -11.65 -6.62 -1.81
C LEU A 774 -11.15 -6.27 -3.24
N ALA A 775 -10.18 -7.01 -3.78
CA ALA A 775 -9.69 -6.81 -5.15
C ALA A 775 -10.69 -7.28 -6.23
N LEU A 776 -11.53 -8.29 -5.94
CA LEU A 776 -12.58 -8.78 -6.85
C LEU A 776 -13.82 -7.87 -6.87
N ASP A 777 -14.21 -7.29 -5.72
CA ASP A 777 -15.34 -6.35 -5.61
C ASP A 777 -14.96 -4.88 -5.97
N MET A 778 -13.68 -4.62 -6.23
CA MET A 778 -13.15 -3.31 -6.59
C MET A 778 -12.53 -3.31 -7.99
N VAL A 779 -13.15 -2.57 -8.91
CA VAL A 779 -12.37 -1.98 -10.00
C VAL A 779 -11.36 -1.00 -9.37
N GLY A 780 -10.13 -1.47 -9.18
CA GLY A 780 -8.96 -0.61 -8.98
C GLY A 780 -8.47 -0.38 -7.55
N VAL A 781 -8.65 -1.30 -6.61
CA VAL A 781 -7.90 -1.28 -5.33
C VAL A 781 -6.98 -2.48 -5.22
N VAL A 782 -6.00 -2.52 -6.12
CA VAL A 782 -4.62 -2.80 -5.73
C VAL A 782 -3.97 -1.42 -5.58
N ILE A 783 -4.34 -0.68 -4.54
CA ILE A 783 -3.57 0.51 -4.16
C ILE A 783 -2.26 -0.07 -3.63
N GLY A 784 -1.16 0.16 -4.34
CA GLY A 784 0.17 -0.29 -3.94
C GLY A 784 0.40 0.08 -2.47
N ALA A 785 0.37 -0.93 -1.59
CA ALA A 785 0.41 -0.71 -0.16
C ALA A 785 0.53 -2.03 0.62
N GLY A 786 1.71 -2.66 0.64
CA GLY A 786 2.04 -3.53 1.77
C GLY A 786 2.17 -2.75 3.09
N GLY A 787 2.44 -1.44 3.02
CA GLY A 787 2.44 -0.52 4.17
C GLY A 787 1.05 -0.07 4.62
N GLN A 788 0.13 0.21 3.69
CA GLN A 788 -1.22 0.69 4.02
C GLN A 788 -2.29 -0.41 4.11
N ALA A 789 -2.08 -1.60 3.54
CA ALA A 789 -2.84 -2.79 3.96
C ALA A 789 -2.59 -3.09 5.45
N ARG A 790 -1.35 -2.89 5.96
CA ARG A 790 -1.07 -2.88 7.41
C ARG A 790 -1.74 -1.71 8.13
N GLY A 791 -1.90 -0.55 7.50
CA GLY A 791 -2.69 0.58 8.01
C GLY A 791 -4.17 0.25 8.17
N LEU A 792 -4.79 -0.36 7.15
CA LEU A 792 -6.16 -0.88 7.17
C LEU A 792 -6.32 -2.04 8.15
N LEU A 793 -5.33 -2.93 8.26
CA LEU A 793 -5.28 -3.99 9.28
C LEU A 793 -5.06 -3.43 10.68
N ARG A 794 -4.37 -2.30 10.86
CA ARG A 794 -4.22 -1.62 12.15
C ARG A 794 -5.46 -0.82 12.52
N SER A 795 -6.13 -0.16 11.59
CA SER A 795 -7.44 0.44 11.86
C SER A 795 -8.47 -0.65 12.11
N ALA A 796 -8.46 -1.75 11.35
CA ALA A 796 -9.28 -2.92 11.63
C ALA A 796 -8.92 -3.53 13.00
N LYS A 797 -7.64 -3.72 13.36
CA LYS A 797 -7.23 -4.18 14.71
C LYS A 797 -7.48 -3.17 15.84
N ALA A 798 -7.48 -1.87 15.56
CA ALA A 798 -7.82 -0.82 16.51
C ALA A 798 -9.34 -0.64 16.67
N LEU A 799 -10.11 -1.09 15.68
CA LEU A 799 -11.56 -1.17 15.66
C LEU A 799 -12.08 -2.57 16.03
N LEU A 800 -11.22 -3.59 16.10
CA LEU A 800 -11.55 -4.86 16.74
C LEU A 800 -11.81 -4.53 18.21
N PRO A 801 -13.04 -4.70 18.71
CA PRO A 801 -13.22 -4.74 20.14
C PRO A 801 -12.45 -5.98 20.60
N ASN A 802 -11.33 -5.81 21.28
CA ASN A 802 -10.83 -6.80 22.23
C ASN A 802 -11.62 -6.53 23.51
N PRO A 803 -12.69 -7.29 23.84
CA PRO A 803 -13.59 -6.89 24.91
C PRO A 803 -13.02 -7.15 26.33
N VAL A 804 -11.74 -7.53 26.49
CA VAL A 804 -11.26 -8.01 27.81
C VAL A 804 -9.99 -7.32 28.35
N GLN A 805 -9.26 -6.50 27.59
CA GLN A 805 -7.97 -5.96 28.09
C GLN A 805 -7.89 -4.45 28.36
N ARG A 806 -8.95 -3.66 28.10
CA ARG A 806 -8.95 -2.22 28.41
C ARG A 806 -9.57 -1.83 29.76
N LEU A 807 -10.04 -2.79 30.55
CA LEU A 807 -10.76 -2.51 31.81
C LEU A 807 -9.98 -2.84 33.10
N VAL A 808 -8.70 -3.22 33.01
CA VAL A 808 -7.83 -3.32 34.19
C VAL A 808 -6.57 -2.48 34.00
N ALA A 809 -6.74 -1.16 34.00
CA ALA A 809 -5.64 -0.19 34.08
C ALA A 809 -5.85 0.81 35.23
N ARG A 810 -6.35 0.32 36.36
CA ARG A 810 -6.22 1.01 37.65
C ARG A 810 -5.54 0.05 38.61
N PHE A 811 -4.20 0.07 38.61
CA PHE A 811 -3.33 0.14 39.78
C PHE A 811 -1.85 -0.09 39.36
N ARG A 812 -1.01 0.95 39.59
CA ARG A 812 0.48 1.01 39.65
C ARG A 812 1.33 1.12 38.36
N PRO A 813 2.58 1.68 38.43
CA PRO A 813 3.04 3.08 38.64
C PRO A 813 3.63 3.68 37.32
N PRO A 814 4.33 4.84 37.25
CA PRO A 814 4.53 5.54 35.99
C PRO A 814 5.65 4.86 35.16
N ALA A 815 5.25 4.05 34.20
CA ALA A 815 6.11 3.67 33.08
C ALA A 815 5.82 4.60 31.91
N ALA A 816 6.90 5.09 31.31
CA ALA A 816 6.94 6.02 30.20
C ALA A 816 5.86 5.76 29.15
N ALA A 817 5.30 6.83 28.60
CA ALA A 817 4.46 6.80 27.42
C ALA A 817 5.09 5.88 26.37
N LEU A 818 4.49 4.70 26.14
CA LEU A 818 4.77 3.86 25.00
C LEU A 818 4.34 4.65 23.76
N ALA A 819 5.25 5.50 23.29
CA ALA A 819 5.12 6.15 21.99
C ALA A 819 4.98 5.01 20.97
N ALA A 820 3.84 4.96 20.29
CA ALA A 820 3.63 4.05 19.18
C ALA A 820 4.76 4.28 18.18
N THR A 821 5.74 3.37 18.14
CA THR A 821 6.87 3.45 17.21
C THR A 821 6.29 3.35 15.80
N LYS A 822 6.49 4.42 15.01
CA LYS A 822 6.06 4.43 13.61
C LYS A 822 6.82 3.31 12.88
N PRO A 823 6.15 2.44 12.11
CA PRO A 823 6.85 1.43 11.33
C PRO A 823 7.85 2.09 10.38
N VAL A 824 8.97 1.42 10.14
CA VAL A 824 9.97 1.86 9.16
C VAL A 824 9.29 1.99 7.80
N ALA A 825 9.34 3.18 7.21
CA ALA A 825 8.70 3.47 5.93
C ALA A 825 9.40 2.70 4.79
N THR A 826 8.58 2.09 3.93
CA THR A 826 9.05 1.28 2.79
C THR A 826 9.66 2.13 1.68
N PHE A 827 10.31 1.52 0.70
CA PHE A 827 10.84 2.22 -0.46
C PHE A 827 9.77 2.94 -1.25
N GLY A 828 8.63 2.29 -1.55
CA GLY A 828 7.52 2.96 -2.23
C GLY A 828 7.07 4.24 -1.50
N GLU A 829 6.89 4.15 -0.18
CA GLU A 829 6.50 5.29 0.64
C GLU A 829 7.56 6.40 0.67
N ARG A 830 8.83 6.08 0.93
CA ARG A 830 9.90 7.08 1.04
C ARG A 830 10.31 7.67 -0.32
N ALA A 831 10.26 6.89 -1.39
CA ALA A 831 10.71 7.31 -2.71
C ALA A 831 9.78 8.36 -3.33
N PHE A 832 8.48 8.34 -3.00
CA PHE A 832 7.50 9.30 -3.51
C PHE A 832 7.17 10.45 -2.54
N ASP A 833 7.48 10.34 -1.23
CA ASP A 833 7.20 11.38 -0.21
C ASP A 833 8.25 12.50 -0.18
N PHE A 834 8.24 13.32 -1.24
CA PHE A 834 9.06 14.53 -1.34
C PHE A 834 8.59 15.67 -0.43
N ILE A 835 7.44 15.54 0.23
CA ILE A 835 6.95 16.51 1.21
C ILE A 835 7.66 16.32 2.55
N LYS A 836 7.74 15.07 3.04
CA LYS A 836 8.40 14.77 4.32
C LYS A 836 9.89 14.49 4.16
N HIS A 837 10.31 13.96 3.01
CA HIS A 837 11.69 13.55 2.75
C HIS A 837 12.28 14.37 1.60
N SER A 838 12.40 15.68 1.78
CA SER A 838 12.99 16.60 0.79
C SER A 838 14.52 16.62 0.78
N GLY A 839 15.19 15.62 1.37
CA GLY A 839 16.65 15.61 1.61
C GLY A 839 17.47 15.91 0.34
N LEU A 840 17.06 15.35 -0.81
CA LEU A 840 17.67 15.66 -2.11
C LEU A 840 17.61 17.16 -2.47
N PHE A 841 16.45 17.80 -2.31
CA PHE A 841 16.27 19.21 -2.62
C PHE A 841 16.92 20.12 -1.59
N ALA A 842 16.85 19.76 -0.30
CA ALA A 842 17.54 20.47 0.77
C ALA A 842 19.06 20.47 0.52
N ASN A 843 19.65 19.33 0.16
CA ASN A 843 21.06 19.24 -0.20
C ASN A 843 21.41 20.02 -1.47
N ALA A 844 20.51 20.05 -2.47
CA ALA A 844 20.69 20.85 -3.68
C ALA A 844 20.73 22.37 -3.39
N VAL A 845 19.93 22.83 -2.42
CA VAL A 845 19.90 24.24 -2.00
C VAL A 845 21.08 24.60 -1.10
N LEU A 846 21.40 23.74 -0.12
CA LEU A 846 22.47 23.97 0.85
C LEU A 846 23.86 23.82 0.20
N ASN A 847 24.02 22.85 -0.69
CA ASN A 847 25.29 22.52 -1.33
C ASN A 847 25.14 22.40 -2.87
N PRO A 848 24.83 23.50 -3.59
CA PRO A 848 24.57 23.47 -5.03
C PRO A 848 25.80 23.05 -5.86
N LEU A 849 27.01 23.29 -5.34
CA LEU A 849 28.28 22.90 -5.98
C LEU A 849 28.57 21.39 -5.85
N ASP A 850 27.83 20.65 -5.03
CA ASP A 850 28.04 19.22 -4.84
C ASP A 850 27.41 18.35 -5.94
N GLY A 851 26.70 18.95 -6.91
CA GLY A 851 26.21 18.26 -8.10
C GLY A 851 24.77 17.72 -8.00
N TYR A 852 24.13 17.82 -6.83
CA TYR A 852 22.71 17.45 -6.65
C TYR A 852 21.75 18.09 -7.68
N PRO A 853 21.85 19.39 -8.05
CA PRO A 853 20.98 19.96 -9.07
C PRO A 853 21.09 19.28 -10.43
N GLN A 854 22.31 18.86 -10.82
CA GLN A 854 22.55 18.17 -12.09
C GLN A 854 21.98 16.75 -12.05
N LEU A 855 22.13 16.05 -10.93
CA LEU A 855 21.55 14.72 -10.70
C LEU A 855 20.03 14.75 -10.77
N ILE A 856 19.39 15.72 -10.10
CA ILE A 856 17.93 15.91 -10.15
C ILE A 856 17.47 16.20 -11.58
N ARG A 857 18.18 17.04 -12.32
CA ARG A 857 17.87 17.34 -13.74
C ARG A 857 18.02 16.11 -14.64
N ALA A 858 19.04 15.29 -14.43
CA ALA A 858 19.22 14.04 -15.18
C ALA A 858 18.13 13.02 -14.82
N ALA A 859 17.84 12.85 -13.53
CA ALA A 859 16.83 11.95 -13.01
C ALA A 859 15.42 12.30 -13.50
N THR A 860 15.04 13.59 -13.49
CA THR A 860 13.74 14.06 -14.03
C THR A 860 13.60 13.88 -15.53
N LYS A 861 14.70 13.68 -16.27
CA LYS A 861 14.70 13.28 -17.69
C LYS A 861 14.75 11.76 -17.89
N GLY A 862 14.89 10.98 -16.81
CA GLY A 862 15.13 9.53 -16.84
C GLY A 862 16.54 9.15 -17.30
N LEU A 863 17.47 10.10 -17.37
CA LEU A 863 18.83 9.88 -17.90
C LEU A 863 19.82 9.48 -16.79
N LEU A 864 19.34 8.97 -15.66
CA LEU A 864 20.19 8.58 -14.54
C LEU A 864 20.91 7.26 -14.89
N LYS A 865 22.20 7.34 -15.22
CA LYS A 865 23.12 6.21 -15.33
C LYS A 865 24.39 6.50 -14.53
N LEU A 866 24.28 6.35 -13.21
CA LEU A 866 25.35 6.69 -12.26
C LEU A 866 26.72 6.04 -12.60
N PRO A 867 26.82 4.77 -13.05
CA PRO A 867 28.12 4.15 -13.39
C PRO A 867 28.77 4.75 -14.65
N MET A 868 27.98 5.27 -15.60
CA MET A 868 28.52 5.95 -16.80
C MET A 868 29.12 7.32 -16.46
N LEU A 869 28.74 7.93 -15.34
CA LEU A 869 29.22 9.26 -14.93
C LEU A 869 30.70 9.27 -14.53
N LEU A 870 31.30 8.11 -14.22
CA LEU A 870 32.75 7.96 -13.97
C LEU A 870 33.55 7.72 -15.26
N ALA A 871 32.94 7.08 -16.26
CA ALA A 871 33.62 6.70 -17.51
C ALA A 871 33.77 7.88 -18.48
N GLU A 872 32.83 8.82 -18.47
CA GLU A 872 32.92 10.08 -19.22
C GLU A 872 33.68 11.12 -18.38
N GLY A 873 35.00 11.12 -18.43
CA GLY A 873 35.91 12.02 -17.70
C GLY A 873 35.78 13.53 -18.00
N GLY A 874 34.62 14.01 -18.45
CA GLY A 874 34.38 15.38 -18.92
C GLY A 874 33.45 16.23 -18.06
N VAL A 875 32.72 15.68 -17.07
CA VAL A 875 31.75 16.46 -16.28
C VAL A 875 32.08 16.37 -14.79
N LYS A 876 32.41 17.51 -14.17
CA LYS A 876 32.66 17.63 -12.72
C LYS A 876 31.35 17.49 -11.95
N TRP A 877 30.81 16.28 -11.85
CA TRP A 877 29.74 15.96 -10.91
C TRP A 877 30.33 16.06 -9.50
N GLY A 878 29.86 17.02 -8.70
CA GLY A 878 30.50 17.42 -7.43
C GLY A 878 30.57 16.33 -6.35
N LYS A 879 30.82 16.73 -5.09
CA LYS A 879 31.07 15.82 -3.96
C LYS A 879 29.92 14.84 -3.65
N ALA A 880 28.74 15.02 -4.24
CA ALA A 880 27.61 14.12 -4.05
C ALA A 880 27.70 12.81 -4.85
N ALA A 881 28.37 12.80 -6.00
CA ALA A 881 28.39 11.61 -6.86
C ALA A 881 29.04 10.37 -6.18
N PRO A 882 30.20 10.48 -5.50
CA PRO A 882 30.88 9.31 -4.96
C PRO A 882 30.06 8.50 -3.96
N HIS A 883 29.36 9.16 -3.02
CA HIS A 883 28.62 8.44 -1.98
C HIS A 883 27.36 7.75 -2.51
N LEU A 884 26.68 8.33 -3.51
CA LEU A 884 25.54 7.70 -4.19
C LEU A 884 25.99 6.53 -5.07
N ILE A 885 27.14 6.65 -5.74
CA ILE A 885 27.75 5.55 -6.51
C ILE A 885 28.10 4.40 -5.57
N THR A 886 28.73 4.67 -4.42
CA THR A 886 29.00 3.63 -3.43
C THR A 886 27.72 2.97 -2.92
N ALA A 887 26.63 3.74 -2.72
CA ALA A 887 25.35 3.18 -2.32
C ALA A 887 24.73 2.30 -3.43
N GLU A 888 24.84 2.70 -4.70
CA GLU A 888 24.41 1.93 -5.85
C GLU A 888 25.20 0.62 -6.00
N GLU A 889 26.53 0.68 -5.89
CA GLU A 889 27.41 -0.48 -5.99
C GLU A 889 27.15 -1.48 -4.87
N LYS A 890 26.91 -1.01 -3.64
CA LYS A 890 26.50 -1.85 -2.50
C LYS A 890 25.15 -2.50 -2.75
N LEU A 891 24.17 -1.75 -3.28
CA LEU A 891 22.86 -2.31 -3.62
C LEU A 891 22.99 -3.36 -4.73
N ARG A 892 23.72 -3.05 -5.80
CA ARG A 892 23.95 -3.95 -6.93
C ARG A 892 24.64 -5.23 -6.51
N SER A 893 25.74 -5.15 -5.76
CA SER A 893 26.47 -6.33 -5.29
C SER A 893 25.57 -7.23 -4.45
N TYR A 894 24.79 -6.62 -3.55
CA TYR A 894 23.81 -7.34 -2.73
C TYR A 894 22.77 -8.08 -3.57
N LEU A 895 22.18 -7.40 -4.56
CA LEU A 895 21.13 -7.98 -5.39
C LEU A 895 21.69 -9.06 -6.34
N MET A 896 22.92 -8.91 -6.85
CA MET A 896 23.62 -9.96 -7.62
C MET A 896 23.77 -11.25 -6.81
N VAL A 897 24.18 -11.15 -5.54
CA VAL A 897 24.27 -12.30 -4.63
C VAL A 897 22.89 -12.93 -4.41
N SER A 898 21.85 -12.12 -4.27
CA SER A 898 20.46 -12.61 -4.15
C SER A 898 19.95 -13.34 -5.40
N ALA A 899 20.55 -13.05 -6.57
CA ALA A 899 20.28 -13.72 -7.84
C ALA A 899 21.14 -14.98 -8.06
N GLY A 900 22.00 -15.33 -7.10
CA GLY A 900 22.93 -16.47 -7.20
C GLY A 900 24.09 -16.23 -8.17
N GLN A 901 24.41 -14.96 -8.46
CA GLN A 901 25.54 -14.57 -9.31
C GLN A 901 26.73 -14.15 -8.43
N GLU A 902 27.96 -14.48 -8.84
CA GLU A 902 29.17 -14.03 -8.13
C GLU A 902 29.37 -12.52 -8.32
N SER A 903 29.62 -11.80 -7.22
CA SER A 903 29.94 -10.38 -7.30
C SER A 903 31.36 -10.22 -7.87
N CYS A 904 31.51 -9.51 -9.00
CA CYS A 904 32.82 -9.16 -9.53
C CYS A 904 33.31 -7.88 -8.84
N ALA A 905 33.56 -7.94 -7.54
CA ALA A 905 34.23 -6.88 -6.80
C ALA A 905 35.72 -7.25 -6.68
N GLN A 906 36.51 -6.94 -7.70
CA GLN A 906 37.95 -6.73 -7.44
C GLN A 906 38.04 -5.50 -6.53
N ALA A 907 38.64 -5.68 -5.35
CA ALA A 907 38.90 -4.61 -4.41
C ALA A 907 39.52 -3.40 -5.13
N PRO A 908 39.16 -2.15 -4.79
CA PRO A 908 39.83 -1.00 -5.34
C PRO A 908 41.30 -1.12 -4.96
N ASN A 909 42.17 -1.34 -5.96
CA ASN A 909 43.60 -1.21 -5.76
C ASN A 909 43.83 0.18 -5.20
N ALA A 910 44.25 0.25 -3.93
CA ALA A 910 44.72 1.46 -3.33
C ALA A 910 45.76 2.07 -4.28
N VAL A 911 45.43 3.21 -4.87
CA VAL A 911 46.40 4.07 -5.55
C VAL A 911 47.36 4.52 -4.46
N THR A 912 48.35 3.68 -4.19
CA THR A 912 49.54 4.08 -3.46
C THR A 912 50.27 5.03 -4.37
N SER A 913 50.18 6.32 -4.06
CA SER A 913 51.12 7.32 -4.55
C SER A 913 52.52 6.86 -4.15
N ARG A 914 53.21 6.18 -5.07
CA ARG A 914 54.66 6.01 -5.00
C ARG A 914 55.27 7.39 -5.20
N ALA A 915 55.49 8.10 -4.09
CA ALA A 915 56.51 9.14 -4.03
C ALA A 915 57.86 8.43 -4.25
N GLY A 916 58.35 8.49 -5.49
CA GLY A 916 59.68 8.04 -5.84
C GLY A 916 60.69 9.08 -5.37
N THR A 917 61.41 8.76 -4.29
CA THR A 917 62.75 9.27 -4.05
C THR A 917 63.70 8.60 -5.02
N GLN A 918 64.35 9.36 -5.89
CA GLN A 918 65.62 8.94 -6.50
C GLN A 918 66.46 10.17 -6.85
N ASP A 919 67.58 10.28 -6.13
CA ASP A 919 68.68 11.17 -6.39
C ASP A 919 69.41 10.80 -7.70
N VAL A 920 69.74 11.86 -8.45
CA VAL A 920 71.00 12.17 -9.17
C VAL A 920 71.84 11.01 -9.75
N GLU A 921 71.99 10.95 -11.09
CA GLU A 921 73.27 11.21 -11.80
C GLU A 921 73.22 10.94 -13.33
N SER A 922 73.57 11.98 -14.10
CA SER A 922 74.47 12.02 -15.29
C SER A 922 74.05 11.51 -16.69
N GLY A 923 74.36 12.34 -17.71
CA GLY A 923 74.58 11.99 -19.14
C GLY A 923 73.50 12.50 -20.12
N VAL A 924 73.48 13.77 -20.53
CA VAL A 924 74.19 14.42 -21.67
C VAL A 924 73.69 14.01 -23.08
N ASP A 925 73.37 15.05 -23.86
CA ASP A 925 73.14 15.15 -25.33
C ASP A 925 71.79 14.60 -25.88
N GLN A 926 71.02 15.26 -26.75
CA GLN A 926 71.28 16.39 -27.68
C GLN A 926 69.95 16.81 -28.39
N PHE A 927 69.91 18.07 -28.89
CA PHE A 927 69.06 18.62 -29.97
C PHE A 927 67.61 19.16 -29.76
N SER A 928 67.58 20.49 -29.60
CA SER A 928 66.68 21.61 -29.99
C SER A 928 65.31 21.42 -30.69
N PRO A 929 64.27 22.21 -30.31
CA PRO A 929 63.01 22.35 -31.04
C PRO A 929 62.97 23.60 -31.95
N SER A 930 62.25 23.49 -33.08
CA SER A 930 61.96 24.60 -34.00
C SER A 930 60.55 25.18 -33.79
N LEU A 931 60.50 26.52 -33.75
CA LEU A 931 59.30 27.36 -33.81
C LEU A 931 58.71 27.39 -35.23
N PRO A 932 57.46 27.88 -35.39
CA PRO A 932 57.34 29.21 -35.99
C PRO A 932 56.33 30.16 -35.31
N ARG A 933 56.53 31.45 -35.60
CA ARG A 933 55.89 32.67 -35.10
C ARG A 933 54.78 33.20 -36.04
N SER A 934 54.09 34.23 -35.52
CA SER A 934 53.27 35.30 -36.13
C SER A 934 51.76 34.98 -36.19
N VAL A 935 50.85 35.65 -35.45
CA VAL A 935 50.50 37.07 -35.18
C VAL A 935 49.60 37.67 -36.26
N GLU A 936 48.36 38.00 -35.88
CA GLU A 936 47.67 39.22 -36.31
C GLU A 936 46.78 39.77 -35.19
N ARG A 937 46.82 41.10 -35.01
CA ARG A 937 46.11 41.91 -34.01
C ARG A 937 45.09 42.79 -34.73
N SER A 938 43.89 42.95 -34.15
CA SER A 938 42.99 44.13 -34.21
C SER A 938 41.62 43.70 -33.62
N SER A 939 40.83 44.43 -32.84
CA SER A 939 40.84 45.79 -32.27
C SER A 939 39.85 45.81 -31.10
N ALA A 940 40.03 46.76 -30.19
CA ALA A 940 39.31 46.96 -28.93
C ALA A 940 37.84 47.42 -29.05
N ARG A 941 37.03 47.14 -28.00
CA ARG A 941 36.36 48.21 -27.22
C ARG A 941 35.78 47.70 -25.90
N VAL A 942 36.27 48.31 -24.82
CA VAL A 942 35.72 48.35 -23.46
C VAL A 942 34.61 49.41 -23.42
N LEU A 943 33.50 49.13 -22.75
CA LEU A 943 32.63 50.15 -22.16
C LEU A 943 32.07 49.66 -20.82
N THR A 944 32.10 50.59 -19.88
CA THR A 944 32.01 50.50 -18.43
C THR A 944 30.62 50.85 -17.90
N GLY A 945 30.06 50.04 -17.00
CA GLY A 945 29.10 50.39 -15.93
C GLY A 945 27.73 51.01 -16.28
N PRO A 946 26.83 51.27 -15.30
CA PRO A 946 27.02 51.15 -13.85
C PRO A 946 25.95 50.34 -13.08
N THR A 947 26.35 49.96 -11.87
CA THR A 947 25.57 49.58 -10.69
C THR A 947 24.68 50.71 -10.16
N SER A 948 23.47 50.41 -9.68
CA SER A 948 22.93 50.90 -8.38
C SER A 948 21.49 50.45 -8.09
N ALA A 949 21.21 50.39 -6.78
CA ALA A 949 19.92 50.48 -6.08
C ALA A 949 19.20 49.19 -5.62
N LEU A 950 19.65 48.76 -4.43
CA LEU A 950 18.90 48.11 -3.34
C LEU A 950 17.63 48.89 -2.94
N ARG A 951 16.55 48.15 -2.58
CA ARG A 951 15.64 48.32 -1.40
C ARG A 951 14.37 47.48 -1.61
N SER A 952 14.18 46.39 -0.87
CA SER A 952 13.52 46.26 0.46
C SER A 952 12.05 45.84 0.34
N PHE A 953 11.62 44.85 1.16
CA PHE A 953 10.29 44.56 1.73
C PHE A 953 10.12 43.03 1.87
N SER A 954 10.56 42.43 2.98
CA SER A 954 9.88 42.31 4.28
C SER A 954 8.85 41.17 4.32
N PHE A 955 9.23 40.15 5.07
CA PHE A 955 8.41 39.11 5.67
C PHE A 955 7.21 39.69 6.44
N THR A 956 6.05 39.06 6.30
CA THR A 956 5.04 39.01 7.37
C THR A 956 4.49 37.58 7.48
N LEU A 957 4.68 37.01 8.67
CA LEU A 957 3.96 35.84 9.17
C LEU A 957 2.47 36.18 9.35
N SER A 958 1.59 35.30 8.88
CA SER A 958 0.31 34.91 9.52
C SER A 958 -0.13 33.57 8.95
#